data_AF-A0A9P1N2B6-F1
#
_entry.id   AF-A0A9P1N2B6-F1
#
_cell.length_a   1.000
_cell.length_b   1.000
_cell.length_c   1.000
_cell.angle_alpha   90.00
_cell.angle_beta   90.00
_cell.angle_gamma   90.00
#
_symmetry.space_group_name_H-M   'P 1'
#
loop_
_entity.id
_entity.type
_entity.pdbx_description
1 polymer ?
#
loop_
_entity_poly.entity_id
_entity_poly.type
_entity_poly.pdbx_seq_one_letter_code
_entity_poly.pdbx_strand_id
1 'polypeptide(L)'
;MPRRNKREKDCVKKAKGQSEKAAELKSTAEYWKILYEETIVKIEVIKKEKIQLSDEVVEKDAKIEIIISEHDDTKKRIFISEKQCNILRLKVDQIEDEIKYIKISKTTSKRPKREYSEINDDEPGPSEERILKAFSTLQNSESRDNRMLGWLHDAIYWAGDENPKIFMIYSFTHADKYTDFQSRFSPTQTWALKIQHNLSDGFLKNFKRTENEILGFDVLASRANVLELSKTHDVSHLYNIDSEIVMKNKNELRVPRIMIIKVEPLLKIHLERLDNAGRVHYENPDDPVNVNLYGDKGRDEMKCSISIADGPNPNCVYSLSIITLYFGSDTYEQLKARLPHMFEDINQLKFINFNGQKRRVVFHVLADMKFISATVGHSGQSSNHPCYKCYIKICLRGKDKSTLLTFNFKDVAILRTLDSMRTDAKTGDFGMILGSAPLLDIDVENLAPPEVHIILRIFKKYIYDSLLAECNLKDNTDINEERLADQKRILENLKKEETTSLENLKIREKELKDAEKMYDALVDYRKIRKPCSSVYCIGNKVVPKTSEMISCCDCKKLFHSQCLLLITEEEVREKRINYSCILCKKFTIQMLLTESFMRKNTFERMYDQKLNEYNKAVTEREKMEDILIKLKGPTRQELEKVLREIGCDQRAFFQEMVGNQVRKILRPPNIERIMNVLKGTPKYDSLKKVMILLGRIMTYGGTKTYSEPEIKEFEQLLDLFVDALRECHPNETVIPSLHMLHAHVPNHMRKHGSWGRSSEQVGENLHSHYNRIDTNYSHVPNVVDRANLVMRRMSEWNYLYDTGELDKCSSFDD
;
A
#
# COMPACT_ATOMS: atom_id res chain seq x y z
N MET A 1 101.49 28.74 17.10
CA MET A 1 100.46 28.60 18.16
C MET A 1 98.96 28.76 17.75
N PRO A 2 98.45 28.64 16.49
CA PRO A 2 97.00 28.81 16.26
C PRO A 2 96.16 27.51 16.25
N ARG A 3 96.78 26.31 16.21
CA ARG A 3 96.05 25.04 15.98
C ARG A 3 95.49 24.37 17.24
N ARG A 4 95.93 24.74 18.45
CA ARG A 4 95.46 24.13 19.71
C ARG A 4 94.11 24.70 20.19
N ASN A 5 93.90 26.00 19.99
CA ASN A 5 92.72 26.74 20.48
C ASN A 5 91.41 26.47 19.70
N LYS A 6 91.50 25.96 18.46
CA LYS A 6 90.33 25.61 17.63
C LYS A 6 89.76 24.22 17.98
N ARG A 7 90.64 23.26 18.31
CA ARG A 7 90.24 21.90 18.71
C ARG A 7 89.51 21.84 20.06
N GLU A 8 89.89 22.67 21.03
CA GLU A 8 89.19 22.74 22.32
C GLU A 8 87.80 23.38 22.19
N LYS A 9 87.66 24.46 21.39
CA LYS A 9 86.36 25.09 21.14
C LYS A 9 85.39 24.20 20.34
N ASP A 10 85.90 23.41 19.39
CA ASP A 10 85.10 22.46 18.62
C ASP A 10 84.68 21.24 19.46
N CYS A 11 85.53 20.75 20.38
CA CYS A 11 85.16 19.69 21.32
C CYS A 11 84.06 20.13 22.31
N VAL A 12 84.16 21.34 22.86
CA VAL A 12 83.15 21.87 23.80
C VAL A 12 81.81 22.13 23.11
N LYS A 13 81.79 22.63 21.86
CA LYS A 13 80.56 22.77 21.07
C LYS A 13 79.93 21.43 20.70
N LYS A 14 80.74 20.42 20.38
CA LYS A 14 80.26 19.07 20.03
C LYS A 14 79.69 18.35 21.25
N ALA A 15 80.30 18.52 22.42
CA ALA A 15 79.79 18.01 23.69
C ALA A 15 78.48 18.70 24.12
N LYS A 16 78.35 20.02 23.94
CA LYS A 16 77.10 20.76 24.21
C LYS A 16 75.96 20.34 23.27
N GLY A 17 76.23 20.21 21.98
CA GLY A 17 75.22 19.77 21.00
C GLY A 17 74.82 18.30 21.16
N GLN A 18 75.71 17.43 21.65
CA GLN A 18 75.36 16.04 22.00
C GLN A 18 74.54 15.96 23.29
N SER A 19 74.82 16.83 24.27
CA SER A 19 74.04 16.98 25.50
C SER A 19 72.61 17.48 25.23
N GLU A 20 72.46 18.50 24.38
CA GLU A 20 71.14 19.05 24.01
C GLU A 20 70.32 18.03 23.21
N LYS A 21 70.94 17.35 22.25
CA LYS A 21 70.26 16.31 21.45
C LYS A 21 69.89 15.08 22.27
N ALA A 22 70.69 14.72 23.27
CA ALA A 22 70.35 13.66 24.23
C ALA A 22 69.20 14.08 25.15
N ALA A 23 69.14 15.35 25.59
CA ALA A 23 68.03 15.88 26.37
C ALA A 23 66.72 15.93 25.55
N GLU A 24 66.80 16.31 24.27
CA GLU A 24 65.67 16.38 23.35
C GLU A 24 65.11 14.99 23.01
N LEU A 25 65.98 14.01 22.76
CA LEU A 25 65.59 12.60 22.59
C LEU A 25 64.97 12.01 23.86
N LYS A 26 65.50 12.36 25.03
CA LYS A 26 64.96 11.91 26.31
C LYS A 26 63.57 12.49 26.56
N SER A 27 63.40 13.79 26.33
CA SER A 27 62.10 14.48 26.35
C SER A 27 61.08 13.88 25.38
N THR A 28 61.51 13.57 24.16
CA THR A 28 60.63 12.97 23.13
C THR A 28 60.24 11.54 23.52
N ALA A 29 61.17 10.74 24.05
CA ALA A 29 60.88 9.40 24.55
C ALA A 29 59.94 9.43 25.76
N GLU A 30 60.10 10.41 26.67
CA GLU A 30 59.19 10.64 27.79
C GLU A 30 57.78 11.00 27.29
N TYR A 31 57.67 11.86 26.28
CA TYR A 31 56.40 12.22 25.65
C TYR A 31 55.69 11.01 25.02
N TRP A 32 56.39 10.20 24.23
CA TRP A 32 55.80 8.99 23.64
C TRP A 32 55.45 7.93 24.67
N LYS A 33 56.22 7.84 25.76
CA LYS A 33 55.90 6.95 26.88
C LYS A 33 54.60 7.37 27.57
N ILE A 34 54.43 8.67 27.83
CA ILE A 34 53.19 9.23 28.38
C ILE A 34 52.02 8.97 27.43
N LEU A 35 52.18 9.26 26.13
CA LEU A 35 51.12 9.05 25.14
C LEU A 35 50.74 7.57 24.99
N TYR A 36 51.70 6.66 25.07
CA TYR A 36 51.47 5.21 25.04
C TYR A 36 50.72 4.75 26.30
N GLU A 37 51.11 5.22 27.47
CA GLU A 37 50.43 4.94 28.74
C GLU A 37 48.99 5.50 28.73
N GLU A 38 48.78 6.72 28.25
CA GLU A 38 47.43 7.31 28.07
C GLU A 38 46.56 6.53 27.08
N THR A 39 47.16 6.04 25.99
CA THR A 39 46.44 5.26 24.98
C THR A 39 46.05 3.89 25.51
N ILE A 40 46.91 3.23 26.30
CA ILE A 40 46.56 1.97 26.98
C ILE A 40 45.41 2.19 27.95
N VAL A 41 45.45 3.27 28.75
CA VAL A 41 44.36 3.60 29.66
C VAL A 41 43.05 3.83 28.90
N LYS A 42 43.07 4.58 27.78
CA LYS A 42 41.88 4.77 26.92
C LYS A 42 41.35 3.46 26.34
N ILE A 43 42.23 2.56 25.89
CA ILE A 43 41.84 1.24 25.38
C ILE A 43 41.22 0.40 26.50
N GLU A 44 41.74 0.45 27.72
CA GLU A 44 41.14 -0.25 28.87
C GLU A 44 39.78 0.33 29.27
N VAL A 45 39.61 1.65 29.22
CA VAL A 45 38.31 2.32 29.45
C VAL A 45 37.30 1.87 28.40
N ILE A 46 37.65 1.90 27.11
CA ILE A 46 36.76 1.45 26.02
C ILE A 46 36.43 -0.05 26.15
N LYS A 47 37.39 -0.88 26.57
CA LYS A 47 37.12 -2.31 26.82
C LYS A 47 36.14 -2.50 27.98
N LYS A 48 36.27 -1.72 29.07
CA LYS A 48 35.32 -1.74 30.19
C LYS A 48 33.94 -1.25 29.77
N GLU A 49 33.87 -0.15 29.01
CA GLU A 49 32.60 0.37 28.47
C GLU A 49 31.93 -0.64 27.52
N LYS A 50 32.70 -1.33 26.67
CA LYS A 50 32.18 -2.39 25.80
C LYS A 50 31.61 -3.56 26.59
N ILE A 51 32.28 -3.98 27.66
CA ILE A 51 31.79 -5.05 28.55
C ILE A 51 30.51 -4.58 29.25
N GLN A 52 30.51 -3.36 29.81
CA GLN A 52 29.35 -2.78 30.49
C GLN A 52 28.14 -2.64 29.55
N LEU A 53 28.35 -2.16 28.31
CA LEU A 53 27.29 -2.09 27.30
C LEU A 53 26.80 -3.48 26.87
N SER A 54 27.70 -4.47 26.80
CA SER A 54 27.32 -5.85 26.51
C SER A 54 26.47 -6.44 27.63
N ASP A 55 26.82 -6.18 28.88
CA ASP A 55 26.05 -6.63 30.05
C ASP A 55 24.70 -5.91 30.13
N GLU A 56 24.65 -4.61 29.83
CA GLU A 56 23.40 -3.84 29.74
C GLU A 56 22.47 -4.33 28.62
N VAL A 57 23.02 -4.74 27.48
CA VAL A 57 22.24 -5.34 26.38
C VAL A 57 21.64 -6.67 26.83
N VAL A 58 22.44 -7.54 27.47
CA VAL A 58 21.96 -8.83 27.99
C VAL A 58 20.89 -8.63 29.07
N GLU A 59 21.07 -7.66 29.96
CA GLU A 59 20.08 -7.33 31.00
C GLU A 59 18.78 -6.76 30.40
N LYS A 60 18.88 -5.93 29.36
CA LYS A 60 17.71 -5.40 28.64
C LYS A 60 16.99 -6.46 27.82
N ASP A 61 17.71 -7.39 27.19
CA ASP A 61 17.11 -8.51 26.46
C ASP A 61 16.36 -9.44 27.42
N ALA A 62 16.94 -9.73 28.59
CA ALA A 62 16.26 -10.49 29.65
C ALA A 62 14.99 -9.77 30.17
N LYS A 63 15.05 -8.44 30.33
CA LYS A 63 13.87 -7.62 30.69
C LYS A 63 12.81 -7.62 29.59
N ILE A 64 13.21 -7.61 28.32
CA ILE A 64 12.29 -7.69 27.17
C ILE A 64 11.60 -9.06 27.16
N GLU A 65 12.30 -10.16 27.40
CA GLU A 65 11.69 -11.49 27.50
C GLU A 65 10.69 -11.58 28.66
N ILE A 66 11.02 -11.00 29.82
CA ILE A 66 10.08 -10.91 30.96
C ILE A 66 8.86 -10.08 30.57
N ILE A 67 9.03 -8.92 29.93
CA ILE A 67 7.91 -8.07 29.48
C ILE A 67 7.05 -8.78 28.43
N ILE A 68 7.65 -9.54 27.51
CA ILE A 68 6.91 -10.33 26.52
C ILE A 68 6.08 -11.41 27.22
N SER A 69 6.67 -12.11 28.20
CA SER A 69 5.95 -13.12 29.00
C SER A 69 4.82 -12.49 29.83
N GLU A 70 5.06 -11.35 30.48
CA GLU A 70 4.06 -10.62 31.26
C GLU A 70 2.94 -10.08 30.36
N HIS A 71 3.27 -9.61 29.16
CA HIS A 71 2.30 -9.16 28.16
C HIS A 71 1.44 -10.31 27.66
N ASP A 72 2.01 -11.48 27.40
CA ASP A 72 1.25 -12.66 26.97
C ASP A 72 0.37 -13.21 28.10
N ASP A 73 0.83 -13.18 29.35
CA ASP A 73 0.01 -13.54 30.50
C ASP A 73 -1.08 -12.50 30.78
N THR A 74 -0.79 -11.21 30.57
CA THR A 74 -1.80 -10.14 30.65
C THR A 74 -2.84 -10.30 29.56
N LYS A 75 -2.46 -10.63 28.32
CA LYS A 75 -3.39 -10.98 27.24
C LYS A 75 -4.28 -12.16 27.59
N LYS A 76 -3.73 -13.22 28.18
CA LYS A 76 -4.53 -14.36 28.65
C LYS A 76 -5.49 -13.95 29.76
N ARG A 77 -5.06 -13.12 30.71
CA ARG A 77 -5.93 -12.60 31.80
C ARG A 77 -7.02 -11.69 31.26
N ILE A 78 -6.72 -10.81 30.30
CA ILE A 78 -7.72 -9.97 29.61
C ILE A 78 -8.72 -10.86 28.89
N PHE A 79 -8.26 -11.85 28.12
CA PHE A 79 -9.15 -12.79 27.43
C PHE A 79 -10.07 -13.57 28.39
N ILE A 80 -9.54 -14.02 29.53
CA ILE A 80 -10.33 -14.69 30.58
C ILE A 80 -11.31 -13.71 31.24
N SER A 81 -10.86 -12.48 31.52
CA SER A 81 -11.68 -11.43 32.13
C SER A 81 -12.78 -10.94 31.19
N GLU A 82 -12.53 -10.83 29.89
CA GLU A 82 -13.53 -10.54 28.85
C GLU A 82 -14.57 -11.65 28.77
N LYS A 83 -14.12 -12.92 28.81
CA LYS A 83 -15.03 -14.07 28.84
C LYS A 83 -15.88 -14.07 30.11
N GLN A 84 -15.30 -13.73 31.27
CA GLN A 84 -16.02 -13.59 32.54
C GLN A 84 -16.96 -12.39 32.54
N CYS A 85 -16.57 -11.25 31.96
CA CYS A 85 -17.43 -10.07 31.80
C CYS A 85 -18.59 -10.37 30.87
N ASN A 86 -18.40 -11.13 29.79
CA ASN A 86 -19.48 -11.57 28.92
C ASN A 86 -20.42 -12.53 29.63
N ILE A 87 -19.92 -13.47 30.43
CA ILE A 87 -20.76 -14.34 31.27
C ILE A 87 -21.51 -13.53 32.32
N LEU A 88 -20.86 -12.56 32.96
CA LEU A 88 -21.49 -11.67 33.95
C LEU A 88 -22.51 -10.74 33.31
N ARG A 89 -22.26 -10.21 32.11
CA ARG A 89 -23.25 -9.45 31.34
C ARG A 89 -24.46 -10.30 31.01
N LEU A 90 -24.26 -11.51 30.50
CA LEU A 90 -25.37 -12.45 30.24
C LEU A 90 -26.16 -12.77 31.52
N LYS A 91 -25.48 -12.89 32.68
CA LYS A 91 -26.15 -13.06 33.97
C LYS A 91 -26.85 -11.80 34.46
N VAL A 92 -26.28 -10.61 34.23
CA VAL A 92 -26.90 -9.33 34.56
C VAL A 92 -28.13 -9.12 33.67
N ASP A 93 -28.05 -9.40 32.38
CA ASP A 93 -29.17 -9.35 31.45
C ASP A 93 -30.27 -10.33 31.88
N GLN A 94 -29.90 -11.56 32.28
CA GLN A 94 -30.84 -12.54 32.87
C GLN A 94 -31.47 -12.04 34.18
N ILE A 95 -30.69 -11.45 35.08
CA ILE A 95 -31.18 -10.89 36.35
C ILE A 95 -32.03 -9.64 36.10
N GLU A 96 -31.70 -8.82 35.11
CA GLU A 96 -32.48 -7.65 34.72
C GLU A 96 -33.82 -8.09 34.12
N ASP A 97 -33.84 -9.11 33.29
CA ASP A 97 -35.05 -9.74 32.77
C ASP A 97 -35.86 -10.41 33.89
N GLU A 98 -35.23 -11.09 34.85
CA GLU A 98 -35.89 -11.62 36.05
C GLU A 98 -36.42 -10.51 36.96
N ILE A 99 -35.70 -9.40 37.15
CA ILE A 99 -36.17 -8.23 37.91
C ILE A 99 -37.33 -7.56 37.18
N LYS A 100 -37.30 -7.52 35.85
CA LYS A 100 -38.38 -7.01 35.01
C LYS A 100 -39.61 -7.91 35.14
N TYR A 101 -39.43 -9.23 35.10
CA TYR A 101 -40.46 -10.24 35.33
C TYR A 101 -41.02 -10.17 36.75
N ILE A 102 -40.17 -10.00 37.77
CA ILE A 102 -40.57 -9.84 39.18
C ILE A 102 -41.24 -8.48 39.43
N LYS A 103 -40.83 -7.40 38.74
CA LYS A 103 -41.52 -6.10 38.82
C LYS A 103 -42.90 -6.20 38.17
N ILE A 104 -43.03 -6.92 37.06
CA ILE A 104 -44.30 -7.24 36.40
C ILE A 104 -45.16 -8.15 37.30
N SER A 105 -44.57 -9.12 38.00
CA SER A 105 -45.27 -10.01 38.94
C SER A 105 -45.64 -9.31 40.27
N LYS A 106 -44.85 -8.32 40.71
CA LYS A 106 -45.14 -7.45 41.87
C LYS A 106 -46.18 -6.36 41.58
N THR A 107 -46.32 -5.93 40.32
CA THR A 107 -47.43 -5.06 39.90
C THR A 107 -48.73 -5.83 39.69
N THR A 108 -48.66 -7.12 39.32
CA THR A 108 -49.83 -8.01 39.20
C THR A 108 -50.25 -8.71 40.52
N SER A 109 -49.46 -8.61 41.60
CA SER A 109 -49.77 -9.21 42.91
C SER A 109 -50.44 -8.28 43.93
N LYS A 110 -51.00 -7.14 43.52
CA LYS A 110 -52.12 -6.53 44.27
C LYS A 110 -53.44 -7.23 43.90
N ARG A 111 -53.52 -8.55 44.14
CA ARG A 111 -54.81 -9.25 44.25
C ARG A 111 -55.26 -9.18 45.72
N PRO A 112 -56.50 -8.72 46.00
CA PRO A 112 -57.09 -8.89 47.31
C PRO A 112 -57.24 -10.39 47.60
N LYS A 113 -56.99 -10.79 48.84
CA LYS A 113 -57.46 -12.09 49.37
C LYS A 113 -58.95 -12.23 49.05
N ARG A 114 -59.33 -13.25 48.28
CA ARG A 114 -60.70 -13.75 48.26
C ARG A 114 -60.67 -15.22 48.60
N GLU A 115 -61.50 -15.54 49.58
CA GLU A 115 -61.71 -16.84 50.16
C GLU A 115 -62.09 -17.88 49.10
N TYR A 116 -61.60 -19.10 49.30
CA TYR A 116 -62.09 -20.29 48.61
C TYR A 116 -63.56 -20.50 49.02
N SER A 117 -64.48 -20.31 48.07
CA SER A 117 -65.77 -20.97 48.08
C SER A 117 -65.74 -22.07 47.03
N GLU A 118 -66.07 -23.28 47.45
CA GLU A 118 -66.33 -24.46 46.63
C GLU A 118 -67.15 -24.07 45.38
N ILE A 119 -66.63 -24.41 44.19
CA ILE A 119 -67.42 -24.42 42.96
C ILE A 119 -67.25 -25.80 42.36
N ASN A 120 -68.42 -26.40 42.12
CA ASN A 120 -68.70 -27.78 41.80
C ASN A 120 -67.98 -28.28 40.54
N ASP A 121 -67.82 -29.60 40.53
CA ASP A 121 -67.75 -30.44 39.34
C ASP A 121 -68.93 -30.08 38.41
N ASP A 122 -68.65 -29.35 37.33
CA ASP A 122 -69.51 -29.31 36.15
C ASP A 122 -68.60 -29.18 34.93
N GLU A 123 -68.63 -30.21 34.08
CA GLU A 123 -68.00 -30.21 32.75
C GLU A 123 -68.48 -28.99 31.94
N PRO A 124 -67.59 -28.14 31.41
CA PRO A 124 -68.00 -27.17 30.42
C PRO A 124 -67.94 -27.83 29.05
N GLY A 125 -69.10 -28.26 28.56
CA GLY A 125 -69.36 -28.36 27.13
C GLY A 125 -69.12 -27.01 26.41
N PRO A 126 -69.10 -26.99 25.07
CA PRO A 126 -68.71 -25.82 24.28
C PRO A 126 -69.64 -24.64 24.58
N SER A 127 -69.10 -23.60 25.23
CA SER A 127 -69.87 -22.44 25.67
C SER A 127 -70.27 -21.52 24.51
N GLU A 128 -71.46 -20.96 24.65
CA GLU A 128 -72.18 -20.05 23.76
C GLU A 128 -71.32 -18.93 23.15
N GLU A 129 -71.59 -18.58 21.88
CA GLU A 129 -70.92 -17.55 21.09
C GLU A 129 -70.95 -16.15 21.75
N ARG A 130 -69.98 -15.87 22.63
CA ARG A 130 -69.64 -14.49 22.99
C ARG A 130 -68.83 -13.87 21.87
N ILE A 131 -69.36 -12.82 21.24
CA ILE A 131 -68.62 -12.02 20.26
C ILE A 131 -67.45 -11.32 20.96
N LEU A 132 -66.26 -11.90 20.84
CA LEU A 132 -65.02 -11.35 21.39
C LEU A 132 -64.56 -10.16 20.55
N LYS A 133 -64.19 -9.05 21.21
CA LYS A 133 -63.46 -7.95 20.54
C LYS A 133 -62.16 -8.49 19.91
N ALA A 134 -61.80 -8.02 18.72
CA ALA A 134 -60.59 -8.47 18.02
C ALA A 134 -59.32 -8.28 18.87
N PHE A 135 -58.44 -9.28 18.89
CA PHE A 135 -57.22 -9.26 19.71
C PHE A 135 -56.33 -8.04 19.40
N SER A 136 -56.22 -7.64 18.13
CA SER A 136 -55.48 -6.46 17.66
C SER A 136 -55.97 -5.13 18.25
N THR A 137 -57.23 -5.08 18.70
CA THR A 137 -57.86 -3.85 19.24
C THR A 137 -57.76 -3.74 20.76
N LEU A 138 -57.23 -4.76 21.44
CA LEU A 138 -57.03 -4.74 22.89
C LEU A 138 -55.87 -3.81 23.25
N GLN A 139 -56.10 -2.78 24.06
CA GLN A 139 -55.06 -1.83 24.48
C GLN A 139 -54.45 -2.14 25.87
N ASN A 140 -55.13 -2.92 26.72
CA ASN A 140 -54.65 -3.28 28.05
C ASN A 140 -53.91 -4.63 28.04
N SER A 141 -52.70 -4.67 28.65
CA SER A 141 -51.91 -5.90 28.85
C SER A 141 -52.69 -6.97 29.59
N GLU A 142 -53.40 -6.63 30.66
CA GLU A 142 -54.13 -7.61 31.48
C GLU A 142 -55.24 -8.32 30.69
N SER A 143 -55.89 -7.62 29.76
CA SER A 143 -56.90 -8.23 28.87
C SER A 143 -56.28 -9.13 27.80
N ARG A 144 -55.06 -8.83 27.34
CA ARG A 144 -54.30 -9.71 26.45
C ARG A 144 -53.82 -10.95 27.20
N ASP A 145 -53.26 -10.78 28.40
CA ASP A 145 -52.74 -11.85 29.25
C ASP A 145 -53.85 -12.83 29.65
N ASN A 146 -55.01 -12.34 30.08
CA ASN A 146 -56.16 -13.19 30.40
C ASN A 146 -56.65 -14.00 29.19
N ARG A 147 -56.59 -13.42 27.98
CA ARG A 147 -56.97 -14.12 26.76
C ARG A 147 -55.93 -15.17 26.34
N MET A 148 -54.65 -14.87 26.53
CA MET A 148 -53.57 -15.82 26.30
C MET A 148 -53.58 -16.96 27.32
N LEU A 149 -53.93 -16.70 28.59
CA LEU A 149 -54.10 -17.74 29.62
C LEU A 149 -55.29 -18.66 29.31
N GLY A 150 -56.41 -18.10 28.85
CA GLY A 150 -57.54 -18.90 28.36
C GLY A 150 -57.15 -19.79 27.18
N TRP A 151 -56.47 -19.20 26.19
CA TRP A 151 -55.93 -19.96 25.05
C TRP A 151 -54.95 -21.07 25.49
N LEU A 152 -54.08 -20.79 26.47
CA LEU A 152 -53.12 -21.78 26.98
C LEU A 152 -53.84 -22.92 27.72
N HIS A 153 -54.88 -22.61 28.50
CA HIS A 153 -55.71 -23.61 29.16
C HIS A 153 -56.41 -24.50 28.13
N ASP A 154 -56.99 -23.90 27.10
CA ASP A 154 -57.60 -24.64 25.99
C ASP A 154 -56.54 -25.50 25.27
N ALA A 155 -55.34 -24.96 25.02
CA ALA A 155 -54.25 -25.70 24.39
C ALA A 155 -53.79 -26.91 25.24
N ILE A 156 -53.74 -26.79 26.57
CA ILE A 156 -53.46 -27.91 27.49
C ILE A 156 -54.57 -28.96 27.38
N TYR A 157 -55.84 -28.53 27.42
CA TYR A 157 -56.99 -29.41 27.28
C TYR A 157 -56.95 -30.19 25.95
N TRP A 158 -56.74 -29.51 24.82
CA TRP A 158 -56.65 -30.13 23.50
C TRP A 158 -55.40 -31.00 23.31
N ALA A 159 -54.29 -30.65 23.97
CA ALA A 159 -53.06 -31.45 23.93
C ALA A 159 -53.21 -32.78 24.69
N GLY A 160 -54.07 -32.83 25.72
CA GLY A 160 -54.25 -34.01 26.57
C GLY A 160 -53.03 -34.36 27.44
N ASP A 161 -52.11 -33.42 27.62
CA ASP A 161 -50.88 -33.56 28.42
C ASP A 161 -50.68 -32.30 29.28
N GLU A 162 -50.06 -32.42 30.46
CA GLU A 162 -49.77 -31.30 31.36
C GLU A 162 -48.81 -30.28 30.72
N ASN A 163 -47.97 -30.74 29.78
CA ASN A 163 -47.05 -29.89 29.04
C ASN A 163 -47.49 -29.71 27.57
N PRO A 164 -48.06 -28.56 27.20
CA PRO A 164 -48.56 -28.33 25.84
C PRO A 164 -47.43 -28.03 24.84
N LYS A 165 -46.14 -28.11 25.22
CA LYS A 165 -45.00 -27.70 24.37
C LYS A 165 -45.04 -28.33 22.98
N ILE A 166 -45.24 -29.65 22.89
CA ILE A 166 -45.30 -30.35 21.59
C ILE A 166 -46.51 -29.87 20.79
N PHE A 167 -47.68 -29.77 21.43
CA PHE A 167 -48.90 -29.27 20.81
C PHE A 167 -48.74 -27.85 20.25
N MET A 168 -48.11 -26.94 21.02
CA MET A 168 -47.81 -25.57 20.58
C MET A 168 -46.84 -25.54 19.41
N ILE A 169 -45.76 -26.33 19.43
CA ILE A 169 -44.81 -26.43 18.30
C ILE A 169 -45.52 -26.90 17.01
N TYR A 170 -46.36 -27.92 17.12
CA TYR A 170 -47.15 -28.42 15.99
C TYR A 170 -48.18 -27.40 15.50
N SER A 171 -48.77 -26.63 16.43
CA SER A 171 -49.72 -25.55 16.12
C SER A 171 -49.06 -24.40 15.38
N PHE A 172 -47.86 -23.96 15.79
CA PHE A 172 -47.09 -22.94 15.07
C PHE A 172 -46.70 -23.41 13.67
N THR A 173 -46.26 -24.67 13.54
CA THR A 173 -45.92 -25.26 12.23
C THR A 173 -47.16 -25.41 11.33
N HIS A 174 -48.35 -25.62 11.90
CA HIS A 174 -49.61 -25.65 11.14
C HIS A 174 -50.12 -24.26 10.79
N ALA A 175 -49.95 -23.27 11.67
CA ALA A 175 -50.35 -21.88 11.42
C ALA A 175 -49.69 -21.32 10.16
N ASP A 176 -48.43 -21.69 9.92
CA ASP A 176 -47.66 -21.35 8.70
C ASP A 176 -48.34 -21.80 7.39
N LYS A 177 -49.16 -22.85 7.43
CA LYS A 177 -49.87 -23.36 6.24
C LYS A 177 -51.17 -22.63 5.92
N TYR A 178 -51.77 -21.99 6.92
CA TYR A 178 -53.15 -21.48 6.84
C TYR A 178 -53.26 -19.98 7.16
N THR A 179 -52.15 -19.34 7.49
CA THR A 179 -52.08 -17.92 7.86
C THR A 179 -50.79 -17.30 7.29
N ASP A 180 -50.67 -15.97 7.38
CA ASP A 180 -49.44 -15.26 6.97
C ASP A 180 -48.30 -15.35 8.01
N PHE A 181 -48.44 -16.18 9.04
CA PHE A 181 -47.44 -16.39 10.09
C PHE A 181 -46.28 -17.27 9.59
N GLN A 182 -45.07 -16.72 9.47
CA GLN A 182 -43.89 -17.51 9.09
C GLN A 182 -43.15 -18.05 10.32
N SER A 183 -43.16 -19.38 10.47
CA SER A 183 -42.45 -20.06 11.56
C SER A 183 -41.04 -20.51 11.15
N ARG A 184 -40.76 -20.58 9.84
CA ARG A 184 -39.48 -21.02 9.26
C ARG A 184 -39.09 -20.17 8.07
N PHE A 185 -37.78 -19.98 7.88
CA PHE A 185 -37.22 -19.42 6.66
C PHE A 185 -37.37 -20.40 5.49
N SER A 186 -37.69 -19.85 4.32
CA SER A 186 -37.62 -20.59 3.07
C SER A 186 -36.19 -21.03 2.75
N PRO A 187 -36.00 -22.02 1.85
CA PRO A 187 -34.67 -22.37 1.36
C PRO A 187 -33.89 -21.17 0.82
N THR A 188 -34.55 -20.28 0.06
CA THR A 188 -33.96 -19.06 -0.50
C THR A 188 -33.55 -18.08 0.59
N GLN A 189 -34.40 -17.83 1.59
CA GLN A 189 -34.08 -16.93 2.70
C GLN A 189 -32.92 -17.49 3.55
N THR A 190 -32.91 -18.80 3.82
CA THR A 190 -31.82 -19.46 4.55
C THR A 190 -30.50 -19.38 3.76
N TRP A 191 -30.55 -19.58 2.45
CA TRP A 191 -29.40 -19.48 1.56
C TRP A 191 -28.88 -18.04 1.46
N ALA A 192 -29.77 -17.06 1.31
CA ALA A 192 -29.42 -15.64 1.33
C ALA A 192 -28.73 -15.26 2.65
N LEU A 193 -29.29 -15.65 3.80
CA LEU A 193 -28.72 -15.41 5.12
C LEU A 193 -27.32 -16.03 5.26
N LYS A 194 -27.12 -17.24 4.74
CA LYS A 194 -25.81 -17.90 4.71
C LYS A 194 -24.78 -17.09 3.93
N ILE A 195 -25.16 -16.55 2.77
CA ILE A 195 -24.26 -15.79 1.90
C ILE A 195 -23.96 -14.43 2.51
N GLN A 196 -25.01 -13.68 2.89
CA GLN A 196 -24.94 -12.32 3.42
C GLN A 196 -24.04 -12.21 4.65
N HIS A 197 -24.16 -13.17 5.56
CA HIS A 197 -23.36 -13.21 6.79
C HIS A 197 -22.12 -14.10 6.69
N ASN A 198 -21.80 -14.58 5.49
CA ASN A 198 -20.64 -15.42 5.22
C ASN A 198 -20.56 -16.65 6.18
N LEU A 199 -21.70 -17.27 6.45
CA LEU A 199 -21.80 -18.38 7.38
C LEU A 199 -21.22 -19.66 6.77
N SER A 200 -20.42 -20.37 7.56
CA SER A 200 -19.90 -21.68 7.17
C SER A 200 -20.95 -22.77 7.33
N ASP A 201 -20.78 -23.87 6.59
CA ASP A 201 -21.61 -25.06 6.74
C ASP A 201 -21.53 -25.65 8.15
N GLY A 202 -20.36 -25.55 8.78
CA GLY A 202 -20.16 -25.96 10.18
C GLY A 202 -20.96 -25.10 11.15
N PHE A 203 -20.97 -23.77 10.94
CA PHE A 203 -21.79 -22.86 11.73
C PHE A 203 -23.27 -23.20 11.60
N LEU A 204 -23.79 -23.32 10.38
CA LEU A 204 -25.20 -23.64 10.14
C LEU A 204 -25.62 -24.97 10.79
N LYS A 205 -24.76 -25.99 10.70
CA LYS A 205 -25.01 -27.30 11.34
C LYS A 205 -25.12 -27.16 12.87
N ASN A 206 -24.19 -26.44 13.48
CA ASN A 206 -24.17 -26.25 14.93
C ASN A 206 -25.34 -25.38 15.40
N PHE A 207 -25.60 -24.29 14.68
CA PHE A 207 -26.69 -23.37 14.97
C PHE A 207 -28.04 -24.09 14.92
N LYS A 208 -28.34 -24.82 13.82
CA LYS A 208 -29.57 -25.62 13.71
C LYS A 208 -29.73 -26.64 14.84
N ARG A 209 -28.65 -27.31 15.23
CA ARG A 209 -28.68 -28.27 16.35
C ARG A 209 -29.10 -27.58 17.65
N THR A 210 -28.42 -26.49 18.00
CA THR A 210 -28.71 -25.73 19.24
C THR A 210 -30.12 -25.14 19.21
N GLU A 211 -30.53 -24.62 18.06
CA GLU A 211 -31.86 -24.05 17.87
C GLU A 211 -32.96 -25.11 18.07
N ASN A 212 -32.81 -26.28 17.46
CA ASN A 212 -33.77 -27.39 17.63
C ASN A 212 -33.76 -27.95 19.07
N GLU A 213 -32.63 -27.94 19.78
CA GLU A 213 -32.55 -28.30 21.21
C GLU A 213 -33.35 -27.34 22.10
N ILE A 214 -33.33 -26.03 21.79
CA ILE A 214 -34.00 -24.99 22.59
C ILE A 214 -35.48 -24.84 22.19
N LEU A 215 -35.75 -24.60 20.91
CA LEU A 215 -37.09 -24.29 20.38
C LEU A 215 -37.93 -25.54 20.12
N GLY A 216 -37.29 -26.69 19.87
CA GLY A 216 -37.97 -27.95 19.54
C GLY A 216 -38.42 -28.07 18.08
N PHE A 217 -38.03 -27.13 17.21
CA PHE A 217 -38.23 -27.20 15.76
C PHE A 217 -37.14 -26.42 15.01
N ASP A 218 -36.98 -26.72 13.72
CA ASP A 218 -36.06 -26.02 12.81
C ASP A 218 -36.71 -24.76 12.22
N VAL A 219 -36.11 -23.60 12.43
CA VAL A 219 -36.44 -22.29 11.82
C VAL A 219 -35.70 -22.14 10.49
N LEU A 220 -34.48 -22.67 10.34
CA LEU A 220 -33.74 -22.65 9.07
C LEU A 220 -34.12 -23.81 8.15
N ALA A 221 -34.09 -23.60 6.83
CA ALA A 221 -34.31 -24.65 5.85
C ALA A 221 -33.27 -25.80 5.91
N SER A 222 -33.56 -26.90 5.23
CA SER A 222 -32.65 -28.05 5.18
C SER A 222 -31.34 -27.69 4.47
N ARG A 223 -30.21 -28.25 4.93
CA ARG A 223 -28.91 -28.06 4.27
C ARG A 223 -28.90 -28.61 2.84
N ALA A 224 -29.69 -29.64 2.57
CA ALA A 224 -29.81 -30.22 1.23
C ALA A 224 -30.45 -29.22 0.26
N ASN A 225 -31.55 -28.57 0.65
CA ASN A 225 -32.24 -27.58 -0.18
C ASN A 225 -31.37 -26.34 -0.41
N VAL A 226 -30.64 -25.90 0.61
CA VAL A 226 -29.67 -24.79 0.48
C VAL A 226 -28.53 -25.16 -0.46
N LEU A 227 -28.01 -26.39 -0.38
CA LEU A 227 -26.95 -26.86 -1.28
C LEU A 227 -27.44 -27.02 -2.73
N GLU A 228 -28.70 -27.43 -2.90
CA GLU A 228 -29.35 -27.52 -4.21
C GLU A 228 -29.46 -26.14 -4.86
N LEU A 229 -29.91 -25.12 -4.14
CA LEU A 229 -29.90 -23.72 -4.62
C LEU A 229 -28.50 -23.26 -5.01
N SER A 230 -27.50 -23.53 -4.18
CA SER A 230 -26.10 -23.25 -4.50
C SER A 230 -25.63 -23.96 -5.77
N LYS A 231 -26.19 -25.13 -6.15
CA LYS A 231 -25.83 -25.87 -7.38
C LYS A 231 -26.57 -25.31 -8.59
N THR A 232 -27.84 -24.98 -8.44
CA THR A 232 -28.69 -24.43 -9.51
C THR A 232 -28.15 -23.11 -10.05
N HIS A 233 -27.52 -22.31 -9.19
CA HIS A 233 -26.97 -21.00 -9.57
C HIS A 233 -25.45 -21.00 -9.78
N ASP A 234 -24.82 -22.19 -9.79
CA ASP A 234 -23.39 -22.32 -9.99
C ASP A 234 -23.00 -22.05 -11.46
N VAL A 235 -22.21 -21.00 -11.66
CA VAL A 235 -21.70 -20.60 -12.99
C VAL A 235 -20.29 -21.11 -13.25
N SER A 236 -19.68 -21.91 -12.36
CA SER A 236 -18.29 -22.38 -12.50
C SER A 236 -18.06 -23.15 -13.80
N HIS A 237 -19.10 -23.80 -14.34
CA HIS A 237 -19.08 -24.49 -15.63
C HIS A 237 -18.85 -23.56 -16.84
N LEU A 238 -19.00 -22.24 -16.69
CA LEU A 238 -18.69 -21.24 -17.72
C LEU A 238 -17.20 -20.87 -17.78
N TYR A 239 -16.37 -21.43 -16.89
CA TYR A 239 -14.97 -21.09 -16.73
C TYR A 239 -14.06 -22.29 -16.97
N ASN A 240 -12.87 -22.02 -17.50
CA ASN A 240 -11.72 -22.88 -17.38
C ASN A 240 -10.93 -22.47 -16.14
N ILE A 241 -10.88 -23.35 -15.14
CA ILE A 241 -10.17 -23.13 -13.87
C ILE A 241 -9.07 -24.17 -13.77
N ASP A 242 -7.83 -23.69 -13.82
CA ASP A 242 -6.64 -24.51 -13.69
C ASP A 242 -5.64 -23.85 -12.74
N SER A 243 -4.43 -24.41 -12.68
CA SER A 243 -3.36 -23.90 -11.83
C SER A 243 -2.06 -23.79 -12.61
N GLU A 244 -1.31 -22.73 -12.35
CA GLU A 244 0.04 -22.55 -12.89
C GLU A 244 1.08 -22.49 -11.76
N ILE A 245 2.34 -22.79 -12.10
CA ILE A 245 3.47 -22.64 -11.18
C ILE A 245 4.15 -21.32 -11.53
N VAL A 246 4.29 -20.46 -10.52
CA VAL A 246 4.97 -19.16 -10.64
C VAL A 246 6.14 -19.08 -9.67
N MET A 247 7.22 -18.44 -10.11
CA MET A 247 8.39 -18.21 -9.28
C MET A 247 8.24 -16.92 -8.48
N LYS A 248 8.22 -17.02 -7.15
CA LYS A 248 8.18 -15.87 -6.24
C LYS A 248 9.29 -15.97 -5.21
N ASN A 249 10.19 -14.98 -5.16
CA ASN A 249 11.33 -14.96 -4.24
C ASN A 249 12.17 -16.26 -4.24
N LYS A 250 12.38 -16.85 -5.42
CA LYS A 250 13.06 -18.15 -5.65
C LYS A 250 12.29 -19.40 -5.17
N ASN A 251 11.06 -19.26 -4.71
CA ASN A 251 10.18 -20.38 -4.39
C ASN A 251 9.17 -20.60 -5.52
N GLU A 252 8.87 -21.87 -5.81
CA GLU A 252 7.76 -22.26 -6.68
C GLU A 252 6.45 -22.16 -5.89
N LEU A 253 5.53 -21.35 -6.40
CA LEU A 253 4.20 -21.21 -5.85
C LEU A 253 3.18 -21.68 -6.88
N ARG A 254 2.28 -22.58 -6.47
CA ARG A 254 1.14 -22.98 -7.28
C ARG A 254 0.00 -21.98 -7.07
N VAL A 255 -0.46 -21.35 -8.14
CA VAL A 255 -1.49 -20.29 -8.11
C VAL A 255 -2.66 -20.66 -9.03
N PRO A 256 -3.90 -20.24 -8.71
CA PRO A 256 -5.04 -20.49 -9.56
C PRO A 256 -5.02 -19.58 -10.79
N ARG A 257 -5.55 -20.09 -11.90
CA ARG A 257 -5.86 -19.34 -13.11
C ARG A 257 -7.32 -19.59 -13.47
N ILE A 258 -8.08 -18.52 -13.63
CA ILE A 258 -9.51 -18.54 -13.97
C ILE A 258 -9.70 -17.79 -15.28
N MET A 259 -10.32 -18.43 -16.26
CA MET A 259 -10.58 -17.86 -17.58
C MET A 259 -12.01 -18.18 -17.99
N ILE A 260 -12.80 -17.17 -18.32
CA ILE A 260 -14.13 -17.39 -18.88
C ILE A 260 -14.03 -18.07 -20.25
N ILE A 261 -14.92 -19.02 -20.53
CA ILE A 261 -14.98 -19.70 -21.83
C ILE A 261 -15.64 -18.78 -22.87
N LYS A 262 -16.79 -18.19 -22.51
CA LYS A 262 -17.52 -17.19 -23.27
C LYS A 262 -18.24 -16.21 -22.33
N VAL A 263 -18.25 -14.93 -22.68
CA VAL A 263 -18.85 -13.83 -21.95
C VAL A 263 -20.37 -13.80 -22.12
N GLU A 264 -20.88 -14.13 -23.31
CA GLU A 264 -22.31 -14.06 -23.63
C GLU A 264 -23.21 -14.85 -22.65
N PRO A 265 -22.93 -16.13 -22.31
CA PRO A 265 -23.78 -16.89 -21.39
C PRO A 265 -23.86 -16.27 -19.98
N LEU A 266 -22.73 -15.72 -19.50
CA LEU A 266 -22.69 -15.05 -18.19
C LEU A 266 -23.57 -13.79 -18.22
N LEU A 267 -23.40 -12.94 -19.22
CA LEU A 267 -24.21 -11.73 -19.39
C LEU A 267 -25.70 -12.05 -19.50
N LYS A 268 -26.06 -13.09 -20.25
CA LYS A 268 -27.44 -13.53 -20.40
C LYS A 268 -28.06 -13.90 -19.06
N ILE A 269 -27.35 -14.65 -18.22
CA ILE A 269 -27.82 -15.02 -16.88
C ILE A 269 -28.13 -13.78 -16.03
N HIS A 270 -27.24 -12.78 -16.01
CA HIS A 270 -27.47 -11.53 -15.26
C HIS A 270 -28.67 -10.74 -15.82
N LEU A 271 -28.72 -10.56 -17.14
CA LEU A 271 -29.79 -9.81 -17.79
C LEU A 271 -31.15 -10.43 -17.58
N GLU A 272 -31.28 -11.75 -17.72
CA GLU A 272 -32.55 -12.45 -17.47
C GLU A 272 -33.00 -12.29 -16.02
N ARG A 273 -32.09 -12.37 -15.05
CA ARG A 273 -32.41 -12.17 -13.62
C ARG A 273 -32.84 -10.74 -13.33
N LEU A 274 -32.08 -9.76 -13.82
CA LEU A 274 -32.35 -8.34 -13.63
C LEU A 274 -33.67 -7.92 -14.27
N ASP A 275 -33.95 -8.39 -15.50
CA ASP A 275 -35.19 -8.11 -16.23
C ASP A 275 -36.39 -8.79 -15.55
N ASN A 276 -36.27 -10.06 -15.15
CA ASN A 276 -37.33 -10.76 -14.40
C ASN A 276 -37.63 -10.13 -13.04
N ALA A 277 -36.62 -9.56 -12.38
CA ALA A 277 -36.79 -8.82 -11.12
C ALA A 277 -37.28 -7.39 -11.33
N GLY A 278 -37.42 -6.91 -12.57
CA GLY A 278 -37.83 -5.54 -12.89
C GLY A 278 -36.83 -4.49 -12.44
N ARG A 279 -35.52 -4.81 -12.49
CA ARG A 279 -34.44 -3.94 -11.97
C ARG A 279 -33.57 -3.31 -13.06
N VAL A 280 -33.87 -3.62 -14.31
CA VAL A 280 -33.34 -2.92 -15.48
C VAL A 280 -34.52 -2.46 -16.31
N HIS A 281 -34.45 -1.22 -16.80
CA HIS A 281 -35.47 -0.63 -17.64
C HIS A 281 -34.82 0.01 -18.85
N TYR A 282 -35.30 -0.36 -20.03
CA TYR A 282 -34.92 0.25 -21.30
C TYR A 282 -36.12 1.04 -21.82
N GLU A 283 -35.94 2.34 -22.06
CA GLU A 283 -37.03 3.23 -22.47
C GLU A 283 -37.45 2.93 -23.91
N ASN A 284 -36.48 2.62 -24.78
CA ASN A 284 -36.69 2.29 -26.18
C ASN A 284 -36.26 0.84 -26.51
N PRO A 285 -36.91 0.20 -27.50
CA PRO A 285 -36.48 -1.11 -28.01
C PRO A 285 -35.04 -1.13 -28.54
N ASP A 286 -34.57 0.00 -29.07
CA ASP A 286 -33.23 0.15 -29.66
C ASP A 286 -32.14 0.53 -28.64
N ASP A 287 -32.51 0.78 -27.38
CA ASP A 287 -31.55 1.09 -26.33
C ASP A 287 -30.57 -0.08 -26.15
N PRO A 288 -29.25 0.19 -26.18
CA PRO A 288 -28.25 -0.84 -26.00
C PRO A 288 -28.18 -1.31 -24.56
N VAL A 289 -27.68 -2.53 -24.38
CA VAL A 289 -27.19 -3.01 -23.08
C VAL A 289 -25.78 -2.47 -22.89
N ASN A 290 -25.58 -1.68 -21.85
CA ASN A 290 -24.27 -1.15 -21.47
C ASN A 290 -23.59 -2.11 -20.50
N VAL A 291 -22.40 -2.56 -20.87
CA VAL A 291 -21.59 -3.50 -20.08
C VAL A 291 -20.30 -2.82 -19.68
N ASN A 292 -20.03 -2.79 -18.39
CA ASN A 292 -18.79 -2.29 -17.83
C ASN A 292 -17.75 -3.41 -17.82
N LEU A 293 -16.55 -3.14 -18.33
CA LEU A 293 -15.38 -4.01 -18.26
C LEU A 293 -14.33 -3.37 -17.36
N TYR A 294 -13.98 -4.06 -16.28
CA TYR A 294 -12.97 -3.64 -15.33
C TYR A 294 -11.70 -4.47 -15.48
N GLY A 295 -10.56 -3.85 -15.24
CA GLY A 295 -9.27 -4.52 -15.17
C GLY A 295 -8.39 -3.83 -14.13
N ASP A 296 -7.90 -4.59 -13.16
CA ASP A 296 -6.93 -4.07 -12.18
C ASP A 296 -5.91 -5.13 -11.77
N LYS A 297 -4.69 -4.66 -11.50
CA LYS A 297 -3.58 -5.46 -11.00
C LYS A 297 -3.45 -5.28 -9.49
N GLY A 298 -4.00 -6.23 -8.76
CA GLY A 298 -3.84 -6.33 -7.31
C GLY A 298 -2.57 -7.07 -6.92
N ARG A 299 -1.53 -6.33 -6.51
CA ARG A 299 -0.20 -6.87 -6.14
C ARG A 299 0.43 -7.69 -7.27
N ASP A 300 0.24 -9.01 -7.25
CA ASP A 300 0.81 -9.94 -8.22
C ASP A 300 -0.26 -10.59 -9.12
N GLU A 301 -1.54 -10.31 -8.87
CA GLU A 301 -2.66 -10.91 -9.59
C GLU A 301 -3.37 -9.86 -10.43
N MET A 302 -3.64 -10.21 -11.68
CA MET A 302 -4.47 -9.42 -12.58
C MET A 302 -5.88 -10.00 -12.56
N LYS A 303 -6.90 -9.14 -12.38
CA LYS A 303 -8.31 -9.53 -12.44
C LYS A 303 -9.04 -8.69 -13.48
N CYS A 304 -9.82 -9.34 -14.33
CA CYS A 304 -10.80 -8.67 -15.19
C CYS A 304 -12.20 -9.09 -14.75
N SER A 305 -13.13 -8.14 -14.72
CA SER A 305 -14.52 -8.39 -14.33
C SER A 305 -15.48 -7.56 -15.16
N ILE A 306 -16.75 -7.97 -15.18
CA ILE A 306 -17.81 -7.26 -15.87
C ILE A 306 -18.99 -6.96 -14.95
N SER A 307 -19.75 -5.91 -15.25
CA SER A 307 -21.08 -5.67 -14.68
C SER A 307 -22.03 -5.06 -15.71
N ILE A 308 -23.33 -5.18 -15.46
CA ILE A 308 -24.37 -4.51 -16.25
C ILE A 308 -24.50 -3.07 -15.74
N ALA A 309 -24.16 -2.08 -16.59
CA ALA A 309 -24.16 -0.67 -16.20
C ALA A 309 -25.57 -0.10 -15.99
N ASP A 310 -26.56 -0.69 -16.66
CA ASP A 310 -27.97 -0.30 -16.60
C ASP A 310 -28.69 -0.83 -15.34
N GLY A 311 -28.02 -1.68 -14.55
CA GLY A 311 -28.56 -2.26 -13.32
C GLY A 311 -28.57 -1.31 -12.10
N PRO A 312 -29.15 -1.76 -10.97
CA PRO A 312 -29.30 -0.95 -9.77
C PRO A 312 -27.98 -0.79 -9.02
N ASN A 313 -27.47 0.43 -8.81
CA ASN A 313 -26.18 0.68 -8.14
C ASN A 313 -25.00 -0.12 -8.79
N PRO A 314 -24.59 0.21 -10.02
CA PRO A 314 -23.52 -0.53 -10.71
C PRO A 314 -22.17 -0.44 -9.98
N ASN A 315 -22.02 0.51 -9.05
CA ASN A 315 -20.86 0.64 -8.17
C ASN A 315 -20.79 -0.37 -6.99
N CYS A 316 -21.60 -1.42 -7.02
CA CYS A 316 -21.63 -2.44 -5.97
C CYS A 316 -20.69 -3.60 -6.30
N VAL A 317 -19.87 -4.06 -5.35
CA VAL A 317 -18.98 -5.21 -5.60
C VAL A 317 -19.73 -6.50 -5.95
N TYR A 318 -20.97 -6.64 -5.48
CA TYR A 318 -21.84 -7.77 -5.78
C TYR A 318 -22.43 -7.73 -7.19
N SER A 319 -22.27 -6.63 -7.94
CA SER A 319 -22.62 -6.55 -9.37
C SER A 319 -21.53 -7.10 -10.28
N LEU A 320 -20.30 -7.26 -9.77
CA LEU A 320 -19.14 -7.67 -10.55
C LEU A 320 -19.07 -9.19 -10.66
N SER A 321 -18.84 -9.67 -11.87
CA SER A 321 -18.48 -11.05 -12.15
C SER A 321 -17.06 -11.11 -12.70
N ILE A 322 -16.19 -11.87 -12.03
CA ILE A 322 -14.82 -12.10 -12.50
C ILE A 322 -14.87 -12.91 -13.78
N ILE A 323 -14.33 -12.38 -14.87
CA ILE A 323 -14.17 -13.11 -16.14
C ILE A 323 -12.76 -13.69 -16.30
N THR A 324 -11.78 -13.11 -15.61
CA THR A 324 -10.39 -13.57 -15.66
C THR A 324 -9.66 -13.30 -14.36
N LEU A 325 -8.81 -14.25 -13.95
CA LEU A 325 -7.79 -14.09 -12.92
C LEU A 325 -6.54 -14.86 -13.34
N TYR A 326 -5.39 -14.17 -13.36
CA TYR A 326 -4.09 -14.81 -13.54
C TYR A 326 -3.00 -14.08 -12.76
N PHE A 327 -1.86 -14.75 -12.55
CA PHE A 327 -0.72 -14.16 -11.87
C PHE A 327 0.21 -13.47 -12.87
N GLY A 328 0.39 -12.16 -12.75
CA GLY A 328 1.13 -11.38 -13.71
C GLY A 328 0.83 -9.88 -13.66
N SER A 329 1.03 -9.21 -14.79
CA SER A 329 0.82 -7.78 -14.95
C SER A 329 -0.17 -7.48 -16.08
N ASP A 330 -0.77 -6.30 -15.97
CA ASP A 330 -1.59 -5.54 -16.90
C ASP A 330 -0.83 -4.89 -18.09
N THR A 331 0.35 -5.37 -18.49
CA THR A 331 1.04 -4.80 -19.66
C THR A 331 0.41 -5.28 -20.97
N TYR A 332 0.55 -4.51 -22.04
CA TYR A 332 0.01 -4.86 -23.36
C TYR A 332 0.44 -6.27 -23.81
N GLU A 333 1.72 -6.62 -23.65
CA GLU A 333 2.25 -7.92 -24.05
C GLU A 333 1.64 -9.07 -23.25
N GLN A 334 1.48 -8.87 -21.93
CA GLN A 334 0.89 -9.90 -21.08
C GLN A 334 -0.61 -10.05 -21.32
N LEU A 335 -1.35 -8.95 -21.46
CA LEU A 335 -2.77 -8.98 -21.80
C LEU A 335 -2.98 -9.68 -23.15
N LYS A 336 -2.21 -9.32 -24.18
CA LYS A 336 -2.28 -9.92 -25.51
C LYS A 336 -1.98 -11.42 -25.49
N ALA A 337 -0.96 -11.84 -24.73
CA ALA A 337 -0.53 -13.23 -24.67
C ALA A 337 -1.47 -14.11 -23.81
N ARG A 338 -2.00 -13.56 -22.72
CA ARG A 338 -2.77 -14.33 -21.72
C ARG A 338 -4.28 -14.34 -21.99
N LEU A 339 -4.82 -13.26 -22.57
CA LEU A 339 -6.26 -13.05 -22.73
C LEU A 339 -6.74 -12.94 -24.20
N PRO A 340 -6.11 -13.58 -25.21
CA PRO A 340 -6.49 -13.34 -26.62
C PRO A 340 -7.93 -13.77 -26.90
N HIS A 341 -8.35 -14.93 -26.39
CA HIS A 341 -9.70 -15.45 -26.60
C HIS A 341 -10.77 -14.60 -25.92
N MET A 342 -10.49 -14.06 -24.74
CA MET A 342 -11.42 -13.20 -24.01
C MET A 342 -11.66 -11.90 -24.79
N PHE A 343 -10.61 -11.27 -25.30
CA PHE A 343 -10.74 -10.05 -26.09
C PHE A 343 -11.45 -10.29 -27.42
N GLU A 344 -11.14 -11.41 -28.10
CA GLU A 344 -11.85 -11.80 -29.32
C GLU A 344 -13.35 -11.98 -29.07
N ASP A 345 -13.72 -12.68 -28.00
CA ASP A 345 -15.12 -12.92 -27.64
C ASP A 345 -15.87 -11.61 -27.32
N ILE A 346 -15.25 -10.71 -26.54
CA ILE A 346 -15.80 -9.37 -26.27
C ILE A 346 -15.97 -8.56 -27.57
N ASN A 347 -14.97 -8.59 -28.45
CA ASN A 347 -15.02 -7.83 -29.71
C ASN A 347 -16.12 -8.35 -30.65
N GLN A 348 -16.39 -9.65 -30.65
CA GLN A 348 -17.42 -10.28 -31.47
C GLN A 348 -18.84 -10.10 -30.89
N LEU A 349 -18.98 -9.90 -29.58
CA LEU A 349 -20.28 -9.76 -28.93
C LEU A 349 -20.93 -8.39 -29.18
N LYS A 350 -21.62 -8.26 -30.32
CA LYS A 350 -22.34 -7.04 -30.71
C LYS A 350 -23.81 -7.02 -30.33
N PHE A 351 -24.43 -8.18 -30.14
CA PHE A 351 -25.84 -8.32 -29.78
C PHE A 351 -26.01 -9.44 -28.76
N ILE A 352 -27.01 -9.31 -27.90
CA ILE A 352 -27.39 -10.32 -26.92
C ILE A 352 -28.90 -10.58 -26.97
N ASN A 353 -29.29 -11.84 -26.75
CA ASN A 353 -30.68 -12.25 -26.67
C ASN A 353 -31.01 -12.73 -25.24
N PHE A 354 -31.99 -12.11 -24.61
CA PHE A 354 -32.48 -12.49 -23.27
C PHE A 354 -33.99 -12.20 -23.19
N ASN A 355 -34.75 -13.05 -22.51
CA ASN A 355 -36.21 -12.88 -22.33
C ASN A 355 -37.00 -12.51 -23.61
N GLY A 356 -36.58 -13.05 -24.77
CA GLY A 356 -37.20 -12.76 -26.07
C GLY A 356 -36.83 -11.41 -26.70
N GLN A 357 -35.98 -10.60 -26.06
CA GLN A 357 -35.47 -9.33 -26.57
C GLN A 357 -34.08 -9.51 -27.20
N LYS A 358 -33.86 -8.90 -28.37
CA LYS A 358 -32.54 -8.78 -29.00
C LYS A 358 -32.05 -7.35 -28.88
N ARG A 359 -30.94 -7.11 -28.19
CA ARG A 359 -30.39 -5.77 -27.99
C ARG A 359 -28.93 -5.70 -28.39
N ARG A 360 -28.50 -4.51 -28.82
CA ARG A 360 -27.09 -4.21 -29.10
C ARG A 360 -26.32 -4.15 -27.79
N VAL A 361 -25.09 -4.66 -27.77
CA VAL A 361 -24.20 -4.62 -26.60
C VAL A 361 -23.15 -3.54 -26.81
N VAL A 362 -22.93 -2.70 -25.79
CA VAL A 362 -21.90 -1.66 -25.79
C VAL A 362 -21.02 -1.83 -24.57
N PHE A 363 -19.73 -2.08 -24.79
CA PHE A 363 -18.76 -2.18 -23.72
C PHE A 363 -18.13 -0.83 -23.38
N HIS A 364 -17.94 -0.60 -22.09
CA HIS A 364 -17.23 0.53 -21.51
C HIS A 364 -16.05 0.00 -20.70
N VAL A 365 -14.86 0.58 -20.85
CA VAL A 365 -13.68 0.15 -20.08
C VAL A 365 -13.48 1.07 -18.89
N LEU A 366 -13.54 0.53 -17.68
CA LEU A 366 -13.39 1.25 -16.42
C LEU A 366 -12.23 0.65 -15.62
N ALA A 367 -11.09 1.30 -15.70
CA ALA A 367 -9.86 0.82 -15.08
C ALA A 367 -8.88 1.97 -14.93
N ASP A 368 -7.76 1.71 -14.26
CA ASP A 368 -6.70 2.69 -14.18
C ASP A 368 -6.17 3.05 -15.60
N MET A 369 -5.52 4.21 -15.72
CA MET A 369 -5.03 4.66 -17.03
C MET A 369 -4.02 3.71 -17.67
N LYS A 370 -3.35 2.86 -16.87
CA LYS A 370 -2.31 1.96 -17.36
C LYS A 370 -2.94 0.77 -18.06
N PHE A 371 -3.93 0.14 -17.45
CA PHE A 371 -4.73 -0.91 -18.06
C PHE A 371 -5.44 -0.39 -19.31
N ILE A 372 -6.11 0.78 -19.24
CA ILE A 372 -6.77 1.36 -20.41
C ILE A 372 -5.78 1.64 -21.55
N SER A 373 -4.59 2.17 -21.24
CA SER A 373 -3.57 2.38 -22.28
C SER A 373 -3.14 1.05 -22.91
N ALA A 374 -2.99 0.01 -22.09
CA ALA A 374 -2.62 -1.31 -22.57
C ALA A 374 -3.71 -1.93 -23.46
N THR A 375 -5.00 -1.79 -23.15
CA THR A 375 -6.07 -2.37 -23.99
C THR A 375 -6.13 -1.78 -25.40
N VAL A 376 -5.60 -0.58 -25.62
CA VAL A 376 -5.52 0.06 -26.94
C VAL A 376 -4.13 0.03 -27.58
N GLY A 377 -3.13 -0.60 -26.94
CA GLY A 377 -1.76 -0.63 -27.46
C GLY A 377 -0.98 0.68 -27.32
N HIS A 378 -1.38 1.55 -26.39
CA HIS A 378 -0.73 2.82 -26.09
C HIS A 378 0.35 2.66 -25.01
N SER A 379 1.48 3.34 -25.18
CA SER A 379 2.63 3.28 -24.25
C SER A 379 2.39 3.94 -22.88
N GLY A 380 1.25 4.61 -22.73
CA GLY A 380 0.76 5.15 -21.48
C GLY A 380 1.38 6.50 -21.11
N GLN A 381 1.44 6.77 -19.81
CA GLN A 381 1.68 8.11 -19.28
C GLN A 381 3.12 8.62 -19.43
N SER A 382 4.08 7.76 -19.75
CA SER A 382 5.49 8.14 -19.93
C SER A 382 5.80 8.68 -21.33
N SER A 383 4.85 8.55 -22.27
CA SER A 383 4.96 9.07 -23.64
C SER A 383 4.86 10.60 -23.70
N ASN A 384 5.41 11.19 -24.77
CA ASN A 384 5.24 12.61 -25.11
C ASN A 384 3.82 12.94 -25.58
N HIS A 385 3.02 11.94 -25.93
CA HIS A 385 1.59 12.01 -26.17
C HIS A 385 0.90 11.04 -25.18
N PRO A 386 0.78 11.41 -23.89
CA PRO A 386 0.42 10.45 -22.86
C PRO A 386 -1.09 10.14 -22.78
N CYS A 387 -1.93 10.90 -23.49
CA CYS A 387 -3.37 10.68 -23.51
C CYS A 387 -3.75 9.57 -24.49
N TYR A 388 -4.41 8.53 -23.99
CA TYR A 388 -4.94 7.45 -24.83
C TYR A 388 -6.21 7.86 -25.60
N LYS A 389 -6.84 9.00 -25.28
CA LYS A 389 -8.05 9.49 -25.98
C LYS A 389 -7.75 10.45 -27.12
N CYS A 390 -6.68 11.25 -27.04
CA CYS A 390 -6.42 12.34 -27.97
C CYS A 390 -4.93 12.50 -28.29
N TYR A 391 -4.62 13.35 -29.27
CA TYR A 391 -3.26 13.61 -29.74
C TYR A 391 -2.47 14.65 -28.93
N ILE A 392 -2.95 15.07 -27.76
CA ILE A 392 -2.29 16.11 -26.96
C ILE A 392 -0.82 15.77 -26.71
N LYS A 393 0.05 16.75 -26.86
CA LYS A 393 1.48 16.64 -26.53
C LYS A 393 1.70 17.18 -25.13
N ILE A 394 2.26 16.35 -24.24
CA ILE A 394 2.65 16.75 -22.89
C ILE A 394 4.08 16.29 -22.66
N CYS A 395 5.03 17.22 -22.68
CA CYS A 395 6.42 16.93 -22.45
C CYS A 395 6.71 16.95 -20.95
N LEU A 396 7.05 15.79 -20.37
CA LEU A 396 7.26 15.66 -18.92
C LEU A 396 8.66 16.07 -18.45
N ARG A 397 9.63 16.19 -19.37
CA ARG A 397 11.05 16.39 -19.07
C ARG A 397 11.70 17.33 -20.10
N GLY A 398 12.89 17.84 -19.76
CA GLY A 398 13.69 18.66 -20.67
C GLY A 398 13.30 20.14 -20.67
N LYS A 399 13.80 20.88 -21.67
CA LYS A 399 13.57 22.31 -21.82
C LYS A 399 12.14 22.63 -22.29
N ASP A 400 11.54 21.74 -23.08
CA ASP A 400 10.19 21.89 -23.62
C ASP A 400 9.11 21.34 -22.68
N LYS A 401 9.43 21.24 -21.38
CA LYS A 401 8.54 20.68 -20.38
C LYS A 401 7.23 21.48 -20.32
N SER A 402 6.10 20.78 -20.44
CA SER A 402 4.77 21.38 -20.32
C SER A 402 4.50 21.76 -18.86
N THR A 403 4.63 23.04 -18.54
CA THR A 403 4.34 23.57 -17.20
C THR A 403 2.92 24.12 -17.11
N LEU A 404 2.37 24.24 -15.90
CA LEU A 404 1.04 24.84 -15.69
C LEU A 404 0.95 26.25 -16.30
N LEU A 405 2.02 27.03 -16.22
CA LEU A 405 2.11 28.38 -16.78
C LEU A 405 2.04 28.39 -18.31
N THR A 406 2.66 27.42 -18.97
CA THR A 406 2.83 27.42 -20.44
C THR A 406 1.79 26.56 -21.17
N PHE A 407 1.20 25.59 -20.49
CA PHE A 407 0.27 24.65 -21.10
C PHE A 407 -1.10 25.29 -21.33
N ASN A 408 -1.62 25.20 -22.55
CA ASN A 408 -2.95 25.68 -22.89
C ASN A 408 -4.00 24.58 -22.72
N PHE A 409 -4.76 24.66 -21.63
CA PHE A 409 -5.86 23.74 -21.36
C PHE A 409 -7.07 23.93 -22.30
N LYS A 410 -7.13 25.04 -23.05
CA LYS A 410 -8.19 25.30 -24.02
C LYS A 410 -7.92 24.65 -25.38
N ASP A 411 -6.73 24.11 -25.62
CA ASP A 411 -6.42 23.42 -26.86
C ASP A 411 -7.20 22.10 -26.92
N VAL A 412 -8.21 22.05 -27.77
CA VAL A 412 -9.00 20.84 -28.03
C VAL A 412 -8.19 19.94 -28.95
N ALA A 413 -7.48 18.98 -28.36
CA ALA A 413 -6.80 17.96 -29.12
C ALA A 413 -7.79 17.03 -29.82
N ILE A 414 -7.48 16.67 -31.06
CA ILE A 414 -8.28 15.74 -31.87
C ILE A 414 -8.34 14.38 -31.15
N LEU A 415 -9.54 13.80 -31.07
CA LEU A 415 -9.75 12.46 -30.53
C LEU A 415 -9.14 11.42 -31.47
N ARG A 416 -8.54 10.38 -30.89
CA ARG A 416 -8.06 9.21 -31.62
C ARG A 416 -9.24 8.35 -32.07
N THR A 417 -9.06 7.61 -33.14
CA THR A 417 -9.97 6.53 -33.55
C THR A 417 -9.23 5.21 -33.51
N LEU A 418 -9.94 4.08 -33.52
CA LEU A 418 -9.31 2.77 -33.62
C LEU A 418 -8.44 2.65 -34.88
N ASP A 419 -8.88 3.24 -35.99
CA ASP A 419 -8.12 3.24 -37.25
C ASP A 419 -6.88 4.12 -37.19
N SER A 420 -6.97 5.28 -36.53
CA SER A 420 -5.81 6.16 -36.34
C SER A 420 -4.78 5.47 -35.43
N MET A 421 -5.22 4.82 -34.34
CA MET A 421 -4.36 4.03 -33.46
C MET A 421 -3.66 2.88 -34.19
N ARG A 422 -4.38 2.12 -35.03
CA ARG A 422 -3.80 1.04 -35.85
C ARG A 422 -2.78 1.57 -36.86
N THR A 423 -3.00 2.77 -37.39
CA THR A 423 -2.09 3.42 -38.34
C THR A 423 -0.82 3.87 -37.64
N ASP A 424 -0.96 4.61 -36.53
CA ASP A 424 0.15 5.14 -35.74
C ASP A 424 1.01 4.03 -35.12
N ALA A 425 0.40 2.89 -34.75
CA ALA A 425 1.12 1.74 -34.23
C ALA A 425 2.09 1.10 -35.26
N LYS A 426 1.89 1.30 -36.57
CA LYS A 426 2.82 0.79 -37.59
C LYS A 426 4.18 1.49 -37.52
N THR A 427 4.21 2.76 -37.12
CA THR A 427 5.42 3.57 -36.99
C THR A 427 5.86 3.75 -35.53
N GLY A 428 4.97 3.48 -34.57
CA GLY A 428 5.21 3.76 -33.15
C GLY A 428 5.06 5.24 -32.80
N ASP A 429 4.40 6.01 -33.67
CA ASP A 429 4.21 7.44 -33.48
C ASP A 429 3.13 7.75 -32.45
N PHE A 430 3.13 9.00 -31.98
CA PHE A 430 2.10 9.55 -31.08
C PHE A 430 1.85 8.69 -29.83
N GLY A 431 2.87 8.01 -29.31
CA GLY A 431 2.76 7.22 -28.09
C GLY A 431 2.20 5.81 -28.28
N MET A 432 2.00 5.34 -29.51
CA MET A 432 1.60 3.95 -29.77
C MET A 432 2.78 2.99 -29.63
N ILE A 433 2.52 1.77 -29.14
CA ILE A 433 3.53 0.72 -29.11
C ILE A 433 3.75 0.21 -30.54
N LEU A 434 5.02 0.15 -30.99
CA LEU A 434 5.37 -0.27 -32.34
C LEU A 434 4.86 -1.69 -32.64
N GLY A 435 4.13 -1.84 -33.74
CA GLY A 435 3.51 -3.10 -34.16
C GLY A 435 2.34 -3.55 -33.28
N SER A 436 1.83 -2.70 -32.40
CA SER A 436 0.64 -2.99 -31.60
C SER A 436 -0.66 -2.89 -32.41
N ALA A 437 -1.73 -3.43 -31.86
CA ALA A 437 -3.10 -3.19 -32.29
C ALA A 437 -3.97 -3.09 -31.04
N PRO A 438 -5.10 -2.34 -31.09
CA PRO A 438 -6.08 -2.39 -30.01
C PRO A 438 -6.50 -3.83 -29.72
N LEU A 439 -6.44 -4.22 -28.45
CA LEU A 439 -6.93 -5.52 -27.98
C LEU A 439 -8.46 -5.52 -27.91
N LEU A 440 -9.05 -4.38 -27.59
CA LEU A 440 -10.49 -4.17 -27.56
C LEU A 440 -10.92 -3.21 -28.68
N ASP A 441 -11.91 -3.63 -29.47
CA ASP A 441 -12.57 -2.82 -30.49
C ASP A 441 -13.67 -1.94 -29.85
N ILE A 442 -13.23 -1.06 -28.95
CA ILE A 442 -14.07 -0.12 -28.20
C ILE A 442 -13.65 1.30 -28.53
N ASP A 443 -14.63 2.13 -28.90
CA ASP A 443 -14.39 3.54 -29.20
C ASP A 443 -13.80 4.28 -28.02
N VAL A 444 -12.90 5.23 -28.30
CA VAL A 444 -12.16 5.97 -27.27
C VAL A 444 -13.05 6.71 -26.28
N GLU A 445 -14.27 7.05 -26.69
CA GLU A 445 -15.26 7.73 -25.85
C GLU A 445 -15.85 6.81 -24.75
N ASN A 446 -15.84 5.50 -24.97
CA ASN A 446 -16.29 4.47 -24.03
C ASN A 446 -15.15 3.95 -23.13
N LEU A 447 -13.93 4.50 -23.28
CA LEU A 447 -12.85 4.33 -22.30
C LEU A 447 -13.06 5.36 -21.18
N ALA A 448 -13.53 4.95 -20.01
CA ALA A 448 -13.90 5.90 -18.96
C ALA A 448 -12.66 6.60 -18.36
N PRO A 449 -12.68 7.94 -18.17
CA PRO A 449 -11.66 8.62 -17.38
C PRO A 449 -11.67 8.11 -15.92
N PRO A 450 -10.55 7.57 -15.41
CA PRO A 450 -10.52 6.93 -14.09
C PRO A 450 -10.66 7.96 -12.97
N GLU A 451 -11.84 8.01 -12.36
CA GLU A 451 -12.23 9.03 -11.38
C GLU A 451 -11.25 9.11 -10.19
N VAL A 452 -11.00 7.98 -9.53
CA VAL A 452 -10.19 7.93 -8.31
C VAL A 452 -8.74 8.20 -8.63
N HIS A 453 -8.18 7.51 -9.62
CA HIS A 453 -6.77 7.67 -9.96
C HIS A 453 -6.47 9.08 -10.50
N ILE A 454 -7.43 9.74 -11.17
CA ILE A 454 -7.27 11.14 -11.57
C ILE A 454 -7.16 12.03 -10.34
N ILE A 455 -8.10 11.94 -9.41
CA ILE A 455 -8.13 12.78 -8.20
C ILE A 455 -6.90 12.50 -7.32
N LEU A 456 -6.55 11.22 -7.10
CA LEU A 456 -5.39 10.83 -6.30
C LEU A 456 -4.08 11.39 -6.86
N ARG A 457 -3.87 11.30 -8.18
CA ARG A 457 -2.64 11.80 -8.82
C ARG A 457 -2.54 13.32 -8.77
N ILE A 458 -3.65 14.03 -8.99
CA ILE A 458 -3.72 15.50 -8.88
C ILE A 458 -3.46 15.93 -7.43
N PHE A 459 -4.15 15.31 -6.47
CA PHE A 459 -3.98 15.59 -5.05
C PHE A 459 -2.54 15.35 -4.60
N LYS A 460 -1.96 14.19 -4.92
CA LYS A 460 -0.57 13.86 -4.57
C LYS A 460 0.39 14.91 -5.11
N LYS A 461 0.29 15.21 -6.41
CA LYS A 461 1.26 16.04 -7.12
C LYS A 461 1.19 17.52 -6.75
N TYR A 462 -0.02 18.09 -6.65
CA TYR A 462 -0.20 19.53 -6.50
C TYR A 462 -0.61 19.93 -5.08
N ILE A 463 -1.14 19.04 -4.26
CA ILE A 463 -1.52 19.40 -2.89
C ILE A 463 -0.55 18.77 -1.90
N TYR A 464 -0.53 17.44 -1.83
CA TYR A 464 0.18 16.74 -0.77
C TYR A 464 1.69 16.97 -0.82
N ASP A 465 2.32 16.79 -1.98
CA ASP A 465 3.75 17.06 -2.15
C ASP A 465 4.10 18.53 -1.86
N SER A 466 3.19 19.47 -2.15
CA SER A 466 3.37 20.89 -1.82
C SER A 466 3.25 21.15 -0.32
N LEU A 467 2.29 20.52 0.38
CA LEU A 467 2.18 20.61 1.84
C LEU A 467 3.50 20.15 2.49
N LEU A 468 4.06 19.04 2.02
CA LEU A 468 5.32 18.53 2.56
C LEU A 468 6.48 19.49 2.29
N ALA A 469 6.58 20.02 1.07
CA ALA A 469 7.65 20.93 0.70
C ALA A 469 7.63 22.21 1.54
N GLU A 470 6.44 22.78 1.77
CA GLU A 470 6.26 23.98 2.60
C GLU A 470 6.56 23.73 4.08
N CYS A 471 6.21 22.55 4.63
CA CYS A 471 6.65 22.16 5.97
C CYS A 471 8.18 22.13 6.06
N ASN A 472 8.85 21.52 5.08
CA ASN A 472 10.31 21.40 5.08
C ASN A 472 11.01 22.75 4.98
N LEU A 473 10.50 23.66 4.14
CA LEU A 473 11.00 25.04 4.03
C LEU A 473 10.84 25.81 5.35
N LYS A 474 9.72 25.62 6.04
CA LYS A 474 9.46 26.28 7.34
C LYS A 474 10.32 25.71 8.47
N ASP A 475 10.61 24.40 8.42
CA ASP A 475 11.40 23.71 9.43
C ASP A 475 12.92 23.84 9.21
N ASN A 476 13.37 24.17 7.99
CA ASN A 476 14.78 24.37 7.69
C ASN A 476 15.02 25.49 6.66
N THR A 477 15.69 26.54 7.11
CA THR A 477 16.06 27.70 6.29
C THR A 477 17.16 27.42 5.26
N ASP A 478 17.88 26.30 5.38
CA ASP A 478 18.93 25.93 4.42
C ASP A 478 18.35 25.38 3.10
N ILE A 479 17.05 25.06 3.08
CA ILE A 479 16.34 24.60 1.89
C ILE A 479 15.73 25.81 1.19
N ASN A 480 16.05 26.00 -0.10
CA ASN A 480 15.47 27.07 -0.91
C ASN A 480 14.51 26.54 -2.00
N GLU A 481 14.54 25.23 -2.23
CA GLU A 481 13.78 24.56 -3.25
C GLU A 481 12.32 24.40 -2.83
N GLU A 482 11.43 25.07 -3.55
CA GLU A 482 9.99 25.05 -3.28
C GLU A 482 9.30 23.71 -3.53
N ARG A 483 9.95 22.78 -4.25
CA ARG A 483 9.36 21.51 -4.64
C ARG A 483 9.97 20.36 -3.88
N LEU A 484 9.12 19.48 -3.37
CA LEU A 484 9.54 18.24 -2.73
C LEU A 484 10.44 17.39 -3.65
N ALA A 485 10.17 17.36 -4.96
CA ALA A 485 10.99 16.61 -5.91
C ALA A 485 12.42 17.16 -6.04
N ASP A 486 12.58 18.49 -5.98
CA ASP A 486 13.88 19.14 -6.05
C ASP A 486 14.61 19.03 -4.68
N GLN A 487 13.89 19.17 -3.57
CA GLN A 487 14.39 18.86 -2.21
C GLN A 487 14.92 17.42 -2.11
N LYS A 488 14.19 16.43 -2.63
CA LYS A 488 14.63 15.02 -2.69
C LYS A 488 15.87 14.84 -3.56
N ARG A 489 15.97 15.58 -4.67
CA ARG A 489 17.16 15.54 -5.55
C ARG A 489 18.41 16.06 -4.84
N ILE A 490 18.29 17.08 -3.99
CA ILE A 490 19.40 17.53 -3.14
C ILE A 490 19.89 16.40 -2.24
N LEU A 491 18.98 15.70 -1.55
CA LEU A 491 19.34 14.56 -0.72
C LEU A 491 20.01 13.43 -1.52
N GLU A 492 19.53 13.14 -2.73
CA GLU A 492 20.18 12.17 -3.62
C GLU A 492 21.59 12.62 -4.05
N ASN A 493 21.79 13.91 -4.31
CA ASN A 493 23.10 14.46 -4.63
C ASN A 493 24.06 14.40 -3.43
N LEU A 494 23.59 14.73 -2.23
CA LEU A 494 24.37 14.61 -0.98
C LEU A 494 24.75 13.14 -0.70
N LYS A 495 23.84 12.18 -0.96
CA LYS A 495 24.16 10.74 -0.87
C LYS A 495 25.25 10.33 -1.84
N LYS A 496 25.25 10.87 -3.06
CA LYS A 496 26.32 10.62 -4.04
C LYS A 496 27.63 11.26 -3.60
N GLU A 497 27.60 12.50 -3.11
CA GLU A 497 28.78 13.22 -2.61
C GLU A 497 29.42 12.53 -1.40
N GLU A 498 28.63 12.03 -0.45
CA GLU A 498 29.13 11.21 0.65
C GLU A 498 29.83 9.95 0.13
N THR A 499 29.21 9.26 -0.82
CA THR A 499 29.77 8.03 -1.42
C THR A 499 31.12 8.32 -2.09
N THR A 500 31.19 9.38 -2.90
CA THR A 500 32.42 9.83 -3.55
C THR A 500 33.48 10.25 -2.53
N SER A 501 33.09 10.94 -1.45
CA SER A 501 34.01 11.37 -0.38
C SER A 501 34.57 10.17 0.39
N LEU A 502 33.74 9.15 0.66
CA LEU A 502 34.17 7.90 1.30
C LEU A 502 35.14 7.11 0.42
N GLU A 503 34.89 7.02 -0.89
CA GLU A 503 35.81 6.39 -1.83
C GLU A 503 37.17 7.10 -1.85
N ASN A 504 37.17 8.43 -1.91
CA ASN A 504 38.39 9.23 -1.85
C ASN A 504 39.13 9.05 -0.51
N LEU A 505 38.41 9.01 0.61
CA LEU A 505 38.98 8.77 1.94
C LEU A 505 39.67 7.40 2.01
N LYS A 506 39.02 6.34 1.51
CA LYS A 506 39.59 4.98 1.46
C LYS A 506 40.86 4.90 0.62
N ILE A 507 40.94 5.66 -0.47
CA ILE A 507 42.18 5.75 -1.28
C ILE A 507 43.30 6.36 -0.44
N ARG A 508 43.05 7.49 0.23
CA ARG A 508 44.06 8.16 1.09
C ARG A 508 44.45 7.32 2.31
N GLU A 509 43.50 6.61 2.89
CA GLU A 509 43.75 5.67 4.00
C GLU A 509 44.73 4.57 3.58
N LYS A 510 44.57 4.02 2.37
CA LYS A 510 45.48 3.02 1.81
C LYS A 510 46.88 3.59 1.60
N GLU A 511 47.00 4.78 1.00
CA GLU A 511 48.28 5.46 0.78
C GLU A 511 49.03 5.72 2.09
N LEU A 512 48.31 6.20 3.12
CA LEU A 512 48.85 6.41 4.45
C LEU A 512 49.34 5.09 5.06
N LYS A 513 48.52 4.03 5.06
CA LYS A 513 48.91 2.70 5.58
C LYS A 513 50.15 2.14 4.87
N ASP A 514 50.27 2.33 3.57
CA ASP A 514 51.43 1.85 2.81
C ASP A 514 52.69 2.69 3.10
N ALA A 515 52.55 4.01 3.30
CA ALA A 515 53.63 4.88 3.78
C ALA A 515 54.09 4.53 5.20
N GLU A 516 53.16 4.20 6.10
CA GLU A 516 53.46 3.78 7.48
C GLU A 516 54.24 2.46 7.52
N LYS A 517 53.75 1.43 6.83
CA LYS A 517 54.45 0.14 6.72
C LYS A 517 55.85 0.32 6.16
N MET A 518 56.01 1.21 5.19
CA MET A 518 57.31 1.53 4.61
C MET A 518 58.25 2.16 5.64
N TYR A 519 57.79 3.18 6.36
CA TYR A 519 58.56 3.85 7.40
C TYR A 519 58.98 2.86 8.50
N ASP A 520 58.03 2.07 9.02
CA ASP A 520 58.29 1.09 10.08
C ASP A 520 59.28 0.02 9.63
N ALA A 521 59.19 -0.42 8.37
CA ALA A 521 60.13 -1.39 7.81
C ALA A 521 61.54 -0.83 7.63
N LEU A 522 61.69 0.49 7.43
CA LEU A 522 62.99 1.17 7.40
C LEU A 522 63.55 1.42 8.80
N VAL A 523 62.70 1.69 9.80
CA VAL A 523 63.09 1.88 11.21
C VAL A 523 63.68 0.59 11.78
N ASP A 524 62.98 -0.55 11.62
CA ASP A 524 63.48 -1.88 11.99
C ASP A 524 64.15 -2.58 10.80
N TYR A 525 65.00 -1.84 10.06
CA TYR A 525 65.68 -2.42 8.91
C TYR A 525 66.74 -3.43 9.35
N ARG A 526 66.66 -4.63 8.77
CA ARG A 526 67.70 -5.66 8.85
C ARG A 526 68.15 -6.02 7.44
N LYS A 527 69.45 -6.27 7.26
CA LYS A 527 70.02 -6.63 5.96
C LYS A 527 69.46 -7.98 5.52
N ILE A 528 68.82 -8.02 4.35
CA ILE A 528 68.21 -9.23 3.79
C ILE A 528 68.81 -9.48 2.40
N ARG A 529 69.09 -10.75 2.07
CA ARG A 529 69.43 -11.16 0.69
C ARG A 529 68.15 -11.41 -0.11
N LYS A 530 67.95 -10.66 -1.18
CA LYS A 530 66.77 -10.72 -2.08
C LYS A 530 67.12 -10.29 -3.50
N PRO A 531 66.25 -10.55 -4.50
CA PRO A 531 66.48 -10.14 -5.90
C PRO A 531 66.43 -8.62 -6.13
N CYS A 532 65.89 -7.85 -5.19
CA CYS A 532 65.92 -6.39 -5.25
C CYS A 532 67.34 -5.85 -5.04
N SER A 533 67.75 -4.91 -5.90
CA SER A 533 69.09 -4.31 -5.88
C SER A 533 69.24 -3.16 -4.87
N SER A 534 68.22 -2.89 -4.05
CA SER A 534 68.30 -1.90 -2.96
C SER A 534 69.21 -2.39 -1.84
N VAL A 535 70.16 -1.56 -1.41
CA VAL A 535 70.98 -1.81 -0.21
C VAL A 535 70.14 -1.77 1.08
N TYR A 536 68.96 -1.14 1.02
CA TYR A 536 67.99 -1.02 2.11
C TYR A 536 66.65 -1.65 1.68
N CYS A 537 66.67 -2.93 1.29
CA CYS A 537 65.48 -3.61 0.76
C CYS A 537 64.46 -3.97 1.86
N ILE A 538 63.27 -3.37 1.79
CA ILE A 538 62.14 -3.63 2.72
C ILE A 538 61.09 -4.61 2.16
N GLY A 539 61.35 -5.23 1.01
CA GLY A 539 60.36 -6.05 0.30
C GLY A 539 59.95 -7.37 0.95
N ASN A 540 60.43 -7.72 2.15
CA ASN A 540 59.88 -8.83 2.94
C ASN A 540 58.74 -8.38 3.85
N LYS A 541 58.69 -7.09 4.21
CA LYS A 541 57.75 -6.54 5.20
C LYS A 541 56.58 -5.80 4.53
N VAL A 542 56.79 -5.23 3.35
CA VAL A 542 55.87 -4.22 2.78
C VAL A 542 55.32 -4.63 1.40
N VAL A 543 56.00 -5.53 0.69
CA VAL A 543 55.71 -5.80 -0.73
C VAL A 543 54.98 -7.14 -0.88
N PRO A 544 53.76 -7.17 -1.45
CA PRO A 544 53.08 -8.41 -1.82
C PRO A 544 53.95 -9.23 -2.80
N LYS A 545 53.94 -10.57 -2.68
CA LYS A 545 54.76 -11.49 -3.51
C LYS A 545 54.56 -11.32 -5.02
N THR A 546 53.49 -10.67 -5.46
CA THR A 546 53.06 -10.47 -6.85
C THR A 546 53.44 -9.11 -7.44
N SER A 547 54.18 -8.25 -6.72
CA SER A 547 54.45 -6.87 -7.17
C SER A 547 55.57 -6.80 -8.22
N GLU A 548 55.34 -6.09 -9.33
CA GLU A 548 56.34 -5.86 -10.39
C GLU A 548 57.54 -5.03 -9.89
N MET A 549 58.75 -5.39 -10.34
CA MET A 549 59.97 -4.64 -10.04
C MET A 549 60.22 -3.54 -11.09
N ILE A 550 60.71 -2.38 -10.63
CA ILE A 550 61.03 -1.20 -11.43
C ILE A 550 62.53 -1.17 -11.74
N SER A 551 62.89 -0.89 -13.00
CA SER A 551 64.28 -0.73 -13.42
C SER A 551 64.76 0.71 -13.27
N CYS A 552 65.97 0.91 -12.75
CA CYS A 552 66.63 2.21 -12.67
C CYS A 552 67.16 2.67 -14.03
N CYS A 553 66.93 3.92 -14.42
CA CYS A 553 67.40 4.47 -15.69
C CYS A 553 68.93 4.56 -15.78
N ASP A 554 69.61 4.83 -14.66
CA ASP A 554 71.07 5.05 -14.65
C ASP A 554 71.86 3.75 -14.55
N CYS A 555 71.47 2.84 -13.64
CA CYS A 555 72.22 1.61 -13.38
C CYS A 555 71.55 0.33 -13.91
N LYS A 556 70.35 0.44 -14.50
CA LYS A 556 69.55 -0.66 -15.07
C LYS A 556 69.22 -1.82 -14.11
N LYS A 557 69.45 -1.62 -12.81
CA LYS A 557 69.13 -2.60 -11.75
C LYS A 557 67.64 -2.53 -11.37
N LEU A 558 67.12 -3.65 -10.87
CA LEU A 558 65.71 -3.83 -10.49
C LEU A 558 65.46 -3.58 -8.99
N PHE A 559 64.36 -2.90 -8.68
CA PHE A 559 63.97 -2.50 -7.33
C PHE A 559 62.45 -2.67 -7.12
N HIS A 560 62.00 -2.94 -5.90
CA HIS A 560 60.56 -2.80 -5.59
C HIS A 560 60.17 -1.32 -5.54
N SER A 561 58.94 -0.96 -5.93
CA SER A 561 58.44 0.44 -5.86
C SER A 561 58.55 1.04 -4.45
N GLN A 562 58.22 0.26 -3.42
CA GLN A 562 58.32 0.68 -2.03
C GLN A 562 59.77 0.81 -1.57
N CYS A 563 60.73 0.08 -2.16
CA CYS A 563 62.17 0.28 -1.85
C CYS A 563 62.71 1.60 -2.42
N LEU A 564 61.89 2.29 -3.22
CA LEU A 564 62.21 3.49 -3.98
C LEU A 564 61.39 4.71 -3.53
N LEU A 565 60.61 4.59 -2.44
CA LEU A 565 59.67 5.60 -1.94
C LEU A 565 58.49 5.92 -2.89
N LEU A 566 58.20 5.01 -3.83
CA LEU A 566 57.06 5.13 -4.75
C LEU A 566 55.88 4.35 -4.17
N ILE A 567 54.84 5.08 -3.76
CA ILE A 567 53.74 4.54 -2.95
C ILE A 567 52.45 4.51 -3.76
N THR A 568 52.19 5.53 -4.59
CA THR A 568 50.98 5.56 -5.44
C THR A 568 51.21 4.89 -6.79
N GLU A 569 50.15 4.39 -7.42
CA GLU A 569 50.23 3.80 -8.77
C GLU A 569 50.65 4.83 -9.83
N GLU A 570 50.26 6.08 -9.64
CA GLU A 570 50.64 7.21 -10.50
C GLU A 570 52.14 7.47 -10.42
N GLU A 571 52.70 7.52 -9.21
CA GLU A 571 54.14 7.65 -9.00
C GLU A 571 54.93 6.50 -9.63
N VAL A 572 54.43 5.27 -9.48
CA VAL A 572 55.01 4.10 -10.13
C VAL A 572 54.96 4.24 -11.65
N ARG A 573 53.86 4.73 -12.21
CA ARG A 573 53.66 4.89 -13.66
C ARG A 573 54.52 6.02 -14.24
N GLU A 574 54.51 7.20 -13.62
CA GLU A 574 55.33 8.35 -14.03
C GLU A 574 56.83 8.04 -13.94
N LYS A 575 57.25 7.35 -12.87
CA LYS A 575 58.65 7.00 -12.64
C LYS A 575 59.08 5.71 -13.33
N ARG A 576 58.20 4.96 -14.00
CA ARG A 576 58.63 3.87 -14.91
C ARG A 576 59.43 4.38 -16.12
N ILE A 577 59.28 5.66 -16.50
CA ILE A 577 59.89 6.23 -17.71
C ILE A 577 61.25 6.91 -17.41
N ASN A 578 61.42 7.59 -16.26
CA ASN A 578 62.65 8.30 -15.89
C ASN A 578 62.91 8.25 -14.37
N TYR A 579 63.55 7.18 -13.88
CA TYR A 579 63.80 6.99 -12.45
C TYR A 579 65.23 6.59 -12.09
N SER A 580 65.83 7.36 -11.18
CA SER A 580 67.14 7.09 -10.57
C SER A 580 66.97 6.45 -9.20
N CYS A 581 67.59 5.30 -8.97
CA CYS A 581 67.54 4.59 -7.69
C CYS A 581 68.32 5.29 -6.57
N ILE A 582 68.05 4.85 -5.33
CA ILE A 582 68.68 5.38 -4.12
C ILE A 582 70.21 5.28 -4.12
N LEU A 583 70.79 4.32 -4.85
CA LEU A 583 72.24 4.16 -4.98
C LEU A 583 72.85 5.20 -5.92
N CYS A 584 72.22 5.42 -7.07
CA CYS A 584 72.62 6.44 -8.03
C CYS A 584 72.48 7.85 -7.43
N LYS A 585 71.47 8.05 -6.57
CA LYS A 585 71.29 9.30 -5.80
C LYS A 585 72.15 9.40 -4.53
N LYS A 586 72.97 8.40 -4.20
CA LYS A 586 73.81 8.34 -2.99
C LYS A 586 73.04 8.57 -1.67
N PHE A 587 71.82 8.07 -1.58
CA PHE A 587 71.01 8.17 -0.36
C PHE A 587 71.59 7.30 0.75
N THR A 588 71.71 7.88 1.94
CA THR A 588 71.99 7.13 3.18
C THR A 588 70.69 6.62 3.80
N ILE A 589 70.77 5.64 4.70
CA ILE A 589 69.60 5.18 5.46
C ILE A 589 68.92 6.31 6.23
N GLN A 590 69.69 7.27 6.78
CA GLN A 590 69.15 8.42 7.50
C GLN A 590 68.33 9.34 6.59
N MET A 591 68.80 9.54 5.35
CA MET A 591 68.07 10.32 4.34
C MET A 591 66.78 9.61 3.93
N LEU A 592 66.80 8.28 3.79
CA LEU A 592 65.59 7.49 3.48
C LEU A 592 64.57 7.52 4.61
N LEU A 593 65.01 7.41 5.87
CA LEU A 593 64.13 7.53 7.03
C LEU A 593 63.48 8.92 7.09
N THR A 594 64.27 9.98 6.84
CA THR A 594 63.77 11.35 6.81
C THR A 594 62.73 11.53 5.70
N GLU A 595 63.04 11.08 4.48
CA GLU A 595 62.12 11.19 3.34
C GLU A 595 60.84 10.37 3.54
N SER A 596 60.96 9.14 4.05
CA SER A 596 59.82 8.26 4.37
C SER A 596 58.93 8.87 5.46
N PHE A 597 59.51 9.48 6.49
CA PHE A 597 58.79 10.19 7.54
C PHE A 597 58.04 11.41 7.00
N MET A 598 58.70 12.24 6.20
CA MET A 598 58.08 13.40 5.55
C MET A 598 56.90 12.98 4.66
N ARG A 599 57.04 11.84 3.96
CA ARG A 599 56.00 11.29 3.09
C ARG A 599 54.82 10.74 3.87
N LYS A 600 55.05 10.01 4.96
CA LYS A 600 54.01 9.60 5.92
C LYS A 600 53.21 10.82 6.39
N ASN A 601 53.88 11.85 6.91
CA ASN A 601 53.21 13.06 7.42
C ASN A 601 52.44 13.80 6.32
N THR A 602 52.91 13.74 5.07
CA THR A 602 52.19 14.33 3.93
C THR A 602 50.88 13.58 3.68
N PHE A 603 50.92 12.24 3.61
CA PHE A 603 49.71 11.44 3.43
C PHE A 603 48.77 11.51 4.63
N GLU A 604 49.29 11.66 5.85
CA GLU A 604 48.48 11.86 7.06
C GLU A 604 47.66 13.15 6.98
N ARG A 605 48.30 14.28 6.61
CA ARG A 605 47.58 15.55 6.38
C ARG A 605 46.53 15.44 5.26
N MET A 606 46.86 14.73 4.18
CA MET A 606 45.92 14.51 3.07
C MET A 606 44.73 13.65 3.51
N TYR A 607 44.96 12.64 4.34
CA TYR A 607 43.92 11.81 4.94
C TYR A 607 43.03 12.63 5.87
N ASP A 608 43.60 13.41 6.79
CA ASP A 608 42.85 14.25 7.73
C ASP A 608 41.98 15.28 6.99
N GLN A 609 42.51 15.89 5.92
CA GLN A 609 41.74 16.80 5.08
C GLN A 609 40.53 16.09 4.46
N LYS A 610 40.72 14.89 3.89
CA LYS A 610 39.62 14.12 3.30
C LYS A 610 38.65 13.56 4.33
N LEU A 611 39.12 13.27 5.55
CA LEU A 611 38.27 12.86 6.66
C LEU A 611 37.33 13.99 7.07
N ASN A 612 37.83 15.23 7.12
CA ASN A 612 37.00 16.41 7.39
C ASN A 612 35.97 16.66 6.28
N GLU A 613 36.36 16.53 5.01
CA GLU A 613 35.43 16.63 3.87
C GLU A 613 34.31 15.56 3.96
N TYR A 614 34.67 14.31 4.25
CA TYR A 614 33.71 13.22 4.44
C TYR A 614 32.75 13.48 5.61
N ASN A 615 33.28 13.88 6.78
CA ASN A 615 32.45 14.18 7.96
C ASN A 615 31.48 15.34 7.70
N LYS A 616 31.90 16.34 6.92
CA LYS A 616 31.03 17.44 6.48
C LYS A 616 29.90 16.93 5.59
N ALA A 617 30.22 16.13 4.56
CA ALA A 617 29.23 15.55 3.65
C ALA A 617 28.20 14.67 4.41
N VAL A 618 28.66 13.85 5.35
CA VAL A 618 27.78 13.05 6.24
C VAL A 618 26.85 13.95 7.03
N THR A 619 27.39 15.00 7.67
CA THR A 619 26.59 15.92 8.49
C THR A 619 25.52 16.64 7.67
N GLU A 620 25.86 17.14 6.47
CA GLU A 620 24.92 17.81 5.58
C GLU A 620 23.82 16.87 5.09
N ARG A 621 24.19 15.64 4.70
CA ARG A 621 23.21 14.61 4.32
C ARG A 621 22.29 14.23 5.49
N GLU A 622 22.84 14.01 6.69
CA GLU A 622 22.07 13.63 7.87
C GLU A 622 21.04 14.70 8.25
N LYS A 623 21.44 15.98 8.22
CA LYS A 623 20.52 17.10 8.42
C LYS A 623 19.36 17.06 7.43
N MET A 624 19.64 16.87 6.15
CA MET A 624 18.60 16.83 5.11
C MET A 624 17.71 15.59 5.23
N GLU A 625 18.28 14.43 5.57
CA GLU A 625 17.53 13.19 5.79
C GLU A 625 16.63 13.25 7.02
N ASP A 626 17.08 13.90 8.08
CA ASP A 626 16.31 14.08 9.31
C ASP A 626 15.01 14.87 9.07
N ILE A 627 15.05 15.84 8.16
CA ILE A 627 13.88 16.65 7.77
C ILE A 627 12.99 15.87 6.79
N LEU A 628 13.57 15.38 5.70
CA LEU A 628 12.79 14.80 4.60
C LEU A 628 12.24 13.40 4.89
N ILE A 629 12.98 12.59 5.67
CA ILE A 629 12.69 11.17 5.87
C ILE A 629 12.35 10.87 7.32
N LYS A 630 13.13 11.38 8.28
CA LYS A 630 12.92 11.08 9.71
C LYS A 630 11.92 12.01 10.41
N LEU A 631 11.35 12.97 9.68
CA LEU A 631 10.19 13.76 10.12
C LEU A 631 10.46 14.52 11.43
N LYS A 632 11.70 15.00 11.62
CA LYS A 632 12.11 15.67 12.87
C LYS A 632 11.69 17.15 12.96
N GLY A 633 11.18 17.74 11.87
CA GLY A 633 10.76 19.13 11.85
C GLY A 633 9.45 19.39 12.63
N PRO A 634 9.34 20.48 13.41
CA PRO A 634 8.16 20.75 14.23
C PRO A 634 6.89 20.98 13.41
N THR A 635 6.97 21.70 12.29
CA THR A 635 5.82 21.92 11.38
C THR A 635 5.39 20.60 10.75
N ARG A 636 6.37 19.79 10.33
CA ARG A 636 6.10 18.47 9.76
C ARG A 636 5.38 17.54 10.74
N GLN A 637 5.81 17.51 11.99
CA GLN A 637 5.19 16.70 13.04
C GLN A 637 3.76 17.16 13.35
N GLU A 638 3.51 18.47 13.35
CA GLU A 638 2.15 19.01 13.54
C GLU A 638 1.23 18.63 12.37
N LEU A 639 1.70 18.69 11.11
CA LEU A 639 0.93 18.22 9.97
C LEU A 639 0.53 16.75 10.12
N GLU A 640 1.47 15.89 10.52
CA GLU A 640 1.18 14.46 10.71
C GLU A 640 0.26 14.16 11.89
N LYS A 641 0.33 14.99 12.94
CA LYS A 641 -0.62 14.94 14.05
C LYS A 641 -2.02 15.30 13.57
N VAL A 642 -2.19 16.40 12.85
CA VAL A 642 -3.49 16.80 12.28
C VAL A 642 -4.04 15.72 11.33
N LEU A 643 -3.20 15.16 10.45
CA LEU A 643 -3.58 14.08 9.54
C LEU A 643 -4.03 12.82 10.31
N ARG A 644 -3.37 12.46 11.41
CA ARG A 644 -3.82 11.37 12.30
C ARG A 644 -5.16 11.67 12.97
N GLU A 645 -5.35 12.87 13.48
CA GLU A 645 -6.58 13.26 14.17
C GLU A 645 -7.82 13.24 13.26
N ILE A 646 -7.65 13.42 11.94
CA ILE A 646 -8.74 13.27 10.96
C ILE A 646 -8.87 11.85 10.40
N GLY A 647 -8.12 10.88 10.94
CA GLY A 647 -8.14 9.47 10.52
C GLY A 647 -7.42 9.20 9.20
N CYS A 648 -6.45 10.04 8.83
CA CYS A 648 -5.62 9.91 7.64
C CYS A 648 -4.15 9.63 8.01
N ASP A 649 -3.92 8.65 8.89
CA ASP A 649 -2.57 8.24 9.28
C ASP A 649 -1.84 7.52 8.13
N GLN A 650 -0.63 7.96 7.84
CA GLN A 650 0.24 7.35 6.84
C GLN A 650 1.12 6.22 7.41
N ARG A 651 1.25 6.16 8.75
CA ARG A 651 2.06 5.15 9.42
C ARG A 651 1.44 3.76 9.43
N ALA A 652 0.14 3.65 9.13
CA ALA A 652 -0.54 2.38 9.23
C ALA A 652 0.13 1.28 8.39
N PHE A 653 0.54 1.53 7.13
CA PHE A 653 1.35 0.58 6.34
C PHE A 653 2.01 1.21 5.09
N PHE A 654 2.94 2.17 5.19
CA PHE A 654 3.74 2.65 4.02
C PHE A 654 2.95 2.95 2.70
N GLN A 655 1.63 3.21 2.78
CA GLN A 655 0.74 3.25 1.63
C GLN A 655 0.61 4.70 1.12
N GLU A 656 0.46 4.84 -0.19
CA GLU A 656 -0.04 6.07 -0.79
C GLU A 656 -1.47 6.34 -0.26
N MET A 657 -1.88 7.62 -0.19
CA MET A 657 -3.22 7.93 0.31
C MET A 657 -4.30 7.32 -0.59
N VAL A 658 -5.32 6.72 0.02
CA VAL A 658 -6.47 6.14 -0.69
C VAL A 658 -7.58 7.17 -0.92
N GLY A 659 -8.51 6.88 -1.84
CA GLY A 659 -9.60 7.79 -2.21
C GLY A 659 -10.41 8.31 -1.01
N ASN A 660 -10.71 7.44 -0.05
CA ASN A 660 -11.42 7.80 1.19
C ASN A 660 -10.64 8.79 2.07
N GLN A 661 -9.31 8.65 2.15
CA GLN A 661 -8.47 9.58 2.90
C GLN A 661 -8.43 10.95 2.22
N VAL A 662 -8.25 10.98 0.89
CA VAL A 662 -8.28 12.24 0.12
C VAL A 662 -9.64 12.93 0.27
N ARG A 663 -10.75 12.17 0.22
CA ARG A 663 -12.09 12.71 0.46
C ARG A 663 -12.22 13.34 1.84
N LYS A 664 -11.68 12.71 2.89
CA LYS A 664 -11.67 13.25 4.25
C LYS A 664 -10.83 14.52 4.34
N ILE A 665 -9.64 14.53 3.74
CA ILE A 665 -8.74 15.70 3.73
C ILE A 665 -9.38 16.90 3.05
N LEU A 666 -10.05 16.70 1.92
CA LEU A 666 -10.66 17.78 1.13
C LEU A 666 -12.03 18.25 1.68
N ARG A 667 -12.44 17.80 2.88
CA ARG A 667 -13.61 18.39 3.55
C ARG A 667 -13.27 19.78 4.08
N PRO A 668 -14.13 20.80 3.91
CA PRO A 668 -13.88 22.16 4.38
C PRO A 668 -13.31 22.27 5.81
N PRO A 669 -13.87 21.62 6.86
CA PRO A 669 -13.30 21.72 8.21
C PRO A 669 -11.89 21.13 8.32
N ASN A 670 -11.56 20.11 7.53
CA ASN A 670 -10.24 19.47 7.56
C ASN A 670 -9.22 20.28 6.77
N ILE A 671 -9.63 20.92 5.66
CA ILE A 671 -8.79 21.87 4.92
C ILE A 671 -8.34 22.99 5.86
N GLU A 672 -9.26 23.59 6.64
CA GLU A 672 -8.90 24.64 7.60
C GLU A 672 -7.86 24.15 8.63
N ARG A 673 -8.09 22.98 9.22
CA ARG A 673 -7.16 22.39 10.20
C ARG A 673 -5.77 22.16 9.62
N ILE A 674 -5.69 21.61 8.41
CA ILE A 674 -4.41 21.35 7.72
C ILE A 674 -3.72 22.66 7.36
N MET A 675 -4.43 23.60 6.76
CA MET A 675 -3.84 24.85 6.31
C MET A 675 -3.37 25.71 7.48
N ASN A 676 -4.02 25.65 8.64
CA ASN A 676 -3.55 26.34 9.85
C ASN A 676 -2.12 25.96 10.27
N VAL A 677 -1.64 24.76 9.94
CA VAL A 677 -0.23 24.36 10.18
C VAL A 677 0.72 25.23 9.35
N LEU A 678 0.31 25.58 8.12
CA LEU A 678 1.06 26.41 7.18
C LEU A 678 0.75 27.90 7.31
N LYS A 679 0.08 28.34 8.39
CA LYS A 679 -0.21 29.76 8.57
C LYS A 679 1.07 30.59 8.50
N GLY A 680 1.02 31.65 7.69
CA GLY A 680 2.13 32.57 7.45
C GLY A 680 3.10 32.15 6.35
N THR A 681 2.92 31.01 5.67
CA THR A 681 3.73 30.68 4.49
C THR A 681 3.21 31.39 3.24
N PRO A 682 4.08 31.68 2.24
CA PRO A 682 3.67 32.36 1.01
C PRO A 682 2.58 31.62 0.22
N LYS A 683 2.52 30.29 0.32
CA LYS A 683 1.53 29.45 -0.39
C LYS A 683 0.22 29.22 0.35
N TYR A 684 0.03 29.80 1.54
CA TYR A 684 -1.16 29.53 2.37
C TYR A 684 -2.48 29.75 1.61
N ASP A 685 -2.69 30.93 1.02
CA ASP A 685 -3.98 31.26 0.39
C ASP A 685 -4.20 30.50 -0.93
N SER A 686 -3.17 30.44 -1.78
CA SER A 686 -3.26 29.80 -3.09
C SER A 686 -3.44 28.28 -2.97
N LEU A 687 -2.73 27.61 -2.05
CA LEU A 687 -2.87 26.17 -1.82
C LEU A 687 -4.23 25.84 -1.19
N LYS A 688 -4.71 26.65 -0.25
CA LYS A 688 -6.05 26.51 0.34
C LYS A 688 -7.14 26.58 -0.73
N LYS A 689 -7.04 27.53 -1.65
CA LYS A 689 -7.96 27.69 -2.79
C LYS A 689 -7.94 26.44 -3.70
N VAL A 690 -6.77 25.90 -4.02
CA VAL A 690 -6.62 24.66 -4.79
C VAL A 690 -7.31 23.48 -4.09
N MET A 691 -7.11 23.32 -2.78
CA MET A 691 -7.75 22.24 -2.00
C MET A 691 -9.29 22.36 -2.00
N ILE A 692 -9.83 23.56 -1.83
CA ILE A 692 -11.28 23.80 -1.84
C ILE A 692 -11.87 23.47 -3.21
N LEU A 693 -11.24 23.93 -4.29
CA LEU A 693 -11.71 23.69 -5.64
C LEU A 693 -11.65 22.20 -6.01
N LEU A 694 -10.57 21.49 -5.66
CA LEU A 694 -10.49 20.05 -5.87
C LEU A 694 -11.56 19.29 -5.06
N GLY A 695 -11.82 19.71 -3.81
CA GLY A 695 -12.88 19.15 -2.98
C GLY A 695 -14.27 19.30 -3.61
N ARG A 696 -14.54 20.43 -4.27
CA ARG A 696 -15.77 20.66 -5.05
C ARG A 696 -15.81 19.83 -6.33
N ILE A 697 -14.70 19.72 -7.06
CA ILE A 697 -14.62 18.86 -8.26
C ILE A 697 -14.94 17.41 -7.89
N MET A 698 -14.40 16.92 -6.78
CA MET A 698 -14.60 15.55 -6.31
C MET A 698 -16.08 15.24 -6.01
N THR A 699 -16.95 16.24 -5.73
CA THR A 699 -18.37 15.97 -5.54
C THR A 699 -19.10 15.58 -6.83
N TYR A 700 -18.52 15.87 -7.99
CA TYR A 700 -19.08 15.48 -9.29
C TYR A 700 -18.83 13.99 -9.62
N GLY A 701 -17.91 13.33 -8.90
CA GLY A 701 -17.64 11.88 -8.99
C GLY A 701 -18.70 10.99 -8.32
N GLY A 702 -19.86 11.54 -7.95
CA GLY A 702 -20.97 10.74 -7.41
C GLY A 702 -21.73 9.93 -8.48
N THR A 703 -22.68 9.12 -8.04
CA THR A 703 -23.57 8.32 -8.91
C THR A 703 -24.69 9.13 -9.58
N LYS A 704 -24.76 10.44 -9.30
CA LYS A 704 -25.75 11.36 -9.85
C LYS A 704 -25.61 11.47 -11.37
N THR A 705 -26.75 11.63 -12.05
CA THR A 705 -26.80 12.03 -13.46
C THR A 705 -26.87 13.55 -13.55
N TYR A 706 -26.08 14.16 -14.43
CA TYR A 706 -25.95 15.61 -14.57
C TYR A 706 -26.58 16.10 -15.87
N SER A 707 -27.24 17.24 -15.78
CA SER A 707 -27.79 17.97 -16.93
C SER A 707 -26.72 18.84 -17.62
N GLU A 708 -26.95 19.23 -18.87
CA GLU A 708 -26.03 20.12 -19.61
C GLU A 708 -25.67 21.42 -18.87
N PRO A 709 -26.59 22.14 -18.19
CA PRO A 709 -26.24 23.29 -17.36
C PRO A 709 -25.27 22.94 -16.22
N GLU A 710 -25.49 21.82 -15.51
CA GLU A 710 -24.61 21.38 -14.42
C GLU A 710 -23.23 20.97 -14.95
N ILE A 711 -23.15 20.39 -16.16
CA ILE A 711 -21.88 20.07 -16.81
C ILE A 711 -21.12 21.36 -17.18
N LYS A 712 -21.82 22.43 -17.62
CA LYS A 712 -21.18 23.74 -17.86
C LYS A 712 -20.67 24.39 -16.58
N GLU A 713 -21.40 24.27 -15.47
CA GLU A 713 -20.92 24.71 -14.15
C GLU A 713 -19.65 23.94 -13.73
N PHE A 714 -19.60 22.64 -14.02
CA PHE A 714 -18.41 21.83 -13.79
C PHE A 714 -17.22 22.30 -14.64
N GLU A 715 -17.41 22.61 -15.93
CA GLU A 715 -16.34 23.18 -16.78
C GLU A 715 -15.80 24.50 -16.24
N GLN A 716 -16.68 25.41 -15.79
CA GLN A 716 -16.26 26.66 -15.15
C GLN A 716 -15.47 26.41 -13.87
N LEU A 717 -15.87 25.41 -13.07
CA LEU A 717 -15.13 25.00 -11.88
C LEU A 717 -13.74 24.45 -12.22
N LEU A 718 -13.61 23.69 -13.32
CA LEU A 718 -12.34 23.19 -13.82
C LEU A 718 -11.41 24.32 -14.29
N ASP A 719 -11.93 25.33 -14.98
CA ASP A 719 -11.17 26.51 -15.38
C ASP A 719 -10.65 27.27 -14.15
N LEU A 720 -11.50 27.52 -13.15
CA LEU A 720 -11.10 28.14 -11.89
C LEU A 720 -10.02 27.32 -11.16
N PHE A 721 -10.12 26.00 -11.20
CA PHE A 721 -9.14 25.10 -10.59
C PHE A 721 -7.78 25.16 -11.30
N VAL A 722 -7.75 25.14 -12.62
CA VAL A 722 -6.51 25.27 -13.40
C VAL A 722 -5.86 26.63 -13.18
N ASP A 723 -6.64 27.71 -13.12
CA ASP A 723 -6.10 29.05 -12.83
C ASP A 723 -5.54 29.15 -11.41
N ALA A 724 -6.19 28.54 -10.42
CA ALA A 724 -5.65 28.44 -9.06
C ALA A 724 -4.36 27.61 -9.01
N LEU A 725 -4.27 26.52 -9.79
CA LEU A 725 -3.04 25.73 -9.92
C LEU A 725 -1.92 26.52 -10.58
N ARG A 726 -2.21 27.34 -11.60
CA ARG A 726 -1.23 28.22 -12.24
C ARG A 726 -0.68 29.27 -11.28
N GLU A 727 -1.55 29.85 -10.47
CA GLU A 727 -1.20 30.81 -9.42
C GLU A 727 -0.31 30.16 -8.35
N CYS A 728 -0.66 28.95 -7.89
CA CYS A 728 0.05 28.26 -6.81
C CYS A 728 1.36 27.59 -7.28
N HIS A 729 1.38 27.04 -8.49
CA HIS A 729 2.44 26.16 -9.00
C HIS A 729 2.81 26.41 -10.48
N PRO A 730 3.15 27.64 -10.89
CA PRO A 730 3.29 27.99 -12.32
C PRO A 730 4.29 27.09 -13.06
N ASN A 731 5.38 26.73 -12.40
CA ASN A 731 6.47 25.98 -13.01
C ASN A 731 6.27 24.44 -12.92
N GLU A 732 5.26 23.94 -12.20
CA GLU A 732 5.02 22.51 -12.06
C GLU A 732 4.55 21.88 -13.37
N THR A 733 4.89 20.61 -13.55
CA THR A 733 4.53 19.86 -14.77
C THR A 733 3.04 19.63 -14.83
N VAL A 734 2.43 19.76 -16.01
CA VAL A 734 1.09 19.22 -16.27
C VAL A 734 1.18 17.70 -16.35
N ILE A 735 0.36 17.01 -15.55
CA ILE A 735 0.28 15.55 -15.58
C ILE A 735 -0.89 15.09 -16.46
N PRO A 736 -0.83 13.88 -17.06
CA PRO A 736 -1.91 13.36 -17.91
C PRO A 736 -3.27 13.33 -17.22
N SER A 737 -3.31 13.03 -15.92
CA SER A 737 -4.55 13.04 -15.12
C SER A 737 -5.22 14.41 -15.06
N LEU A 738 -4.45 15.49 -15.00
CA LEU A 738 -5.01 16.85 -14.99
C LEU A 738 -5.60 17.21 -16.37
N HIS A 739 -4.93 16.81 -17.45
CA HIS A 739 -5.49 16.93 -18.79
C HIS A 739 -6.76 16.10 -18.97
N MET A 740 -6.77 14.84 -18.52
CA MET A 740 -7.95 13.97 -18.57
C MET A 740 -9.14 14.60 -17.83
N LEU A 741 -8.90 15.14 -16.63
CA LEU A 741 -9.91 15.83 -15.84
C LEU A 741 -10.50 17.03 -16.60
N HIS A 742 -9.65 17.90 -17.13
CA HIS A 742 -10.10 19.14 -17.77
C HIS A 742 -10.74 18.91 -19.15
N ALA A 743 -10.08 18.12 -20.01
CA ALA A 743 -10.46 18.00 -21.43
C ALA A 743 -11.43 16.86 -21.74
N HIS A 744 -11.51 15.81 -20.91
CA HIS A 744 -12.22 14.57 -21.26
C HIS A 744 -13.35 14.19 -20.31
N VAL A 745 -13.29 14.57 -19.03
CA VAL A 745 -14.39 14.30 -18.10
C VAL A 745 -15.69 15.03 -18.50
N PRO A 746 -15.69 16.33 -18.88
CA PRO A 746 -16.93 16.99 -19.29
C PRO A 746 -17.61 16.28 -20.48
N ASN A 747 -16.85 15.92 -21.52
CA ASN A 747 -17.39 15.21 -22.68
C ASN A 747 -17.89 13.80 -22.33
N HIS A 748 -17.21 13.11 -21.40
CA HIS A 748 -17.68 11.84 -20.87
C HIS A 748 -19.02 12.01 -20.12
N MET A 749 -19.15 13.03 -19.28
CA MET A 749 -20.41 13.34 -18.57
C MET A 749 -21.55 13.66 -19.53
N ARG A 750 -21.29 14.39 -20.63
CA ARG A 750 -22.32 14.66 -21.66
C ARG A 750 -22.81 13.39 -22.33
N LYS A 751 -21.88 12.50 -22.68
CA LYS A 751 -22.18 11.25 -23.39
C LYS A 751 -22.91 10.23 -22.51
N HIS A 752 -22.46 10.07 -21.26
CA HIS A 752 -22.90 8.99 -20.38
C HIS A 752 -23.78 9.47 -19.22
N GLY A 753 -24.07 10.77 -19.16
CA GLY A 753 -24.88 11.42 -18.13
C GLY A 753 -24.21 11.53 -16.74
N SER A 754 -23.08 10.85 -16.50
CA SER A 754 -22.41 10.84 -15.20
C SER A 754 -20.90 10.67 -15.35
N TRP A 755 -20.16 11.02 -14.30
CA TRP A 755 -18.75 10.65 -14.16
C TRP A 755 -18.57 9.42 -13.26
N GLY A 756 -19.35 9.33 -12.18
CA GLY A 756 -19.17 8.31 -11.14
C GLY A 756 -20.27 7.27 -11.05
N ARG A 757 -21.30 7.28 -11.91
CA ARG A 757 -22.37 6.24 -11.88
C ARG A 757 -21.76 4.85 -12.03
N SER A 758 -20.87 4.67 -12.98
CA SER A 758 -19.99 3.50 -13.09
C SER A 758 -18.57 3.99 -12.89
N SER A 759 -17.88 3.54 -11.85
CA SER A 759 -16.53 3.98 -11.51
C SER A 759 -15.60 2.80 -11.28
N GLU A 760 -14.30 3.02 -11.46
CA GLU A 760 -13.25 2.04 -11.20
C GLU A 760 -13.16 1.60 -9.72
N GLN A 761 -13.80 2.31 -8.78
CA GLN A 761 -13.77 2.02 -7.34
C GLN A 761 -14.22 0.59 -7.01
N VAL A 762 -15.17 0.07 -7.78
CA VAL A 762 -15.66 -1.30 -7.55
C VAL A 762 -14.58 -2.33 -7.85
N GLY A 763 -13.71 -2.07 -8.82
CA GLY A 763 -12.56 -2.91 -9.13
C GLY A 763 -11.59 -3.01 -7.95
N GLU A 764 -11.35 -1.89 -7.24
CA GLU A 764 -10.53 -1.91 -6.02
C GLU A 764 -11.20 -2.73 -4.91
N ASN A 765 -12.52 -2.58 -4.73
CA ASN A 765 -13.30 -3.35 -3.76
C ASN A 765 -13.37 -4.84 -4.10
N LEU A 766 -13.29 -5.21 -5.38
CA LEU A 766 -13.25 -6.61 -5.81
C LEU A 766 -12.04 -7.34 -5.21
N HIS A 767 -10.87 -6.68 -5.13
CA HIS A 767 -9.68 -7.29 -4.57
C HIS A 767 -9.85 -7.64 -3.09
N SER A 768 -10.37 -6.70 -2.28
CA SER A 768 -10.62 -6.95 -0.86
C SER A 768 -11.70 -8.03 -0.65
N HIS A 769 -12.77 -7.99 -1.46
CA HIS A 769 -13.85 -8.95 -1.41
C HIS A 769 -13.39 -10.37 -1.79
N TYR A 770 -12.66 -10.51 -2.90
CA TYR A 770 -12.10 -11.79 -3.34
C TYR A 770 -11.18 -12.39 -2.27
N ASN A 771 -10.24 -11.60 -1.73
CA ASN A 771 -9.30 -12.08 -0.72
C ASN A 771 -10.01 -12.57 0.55
N ARG A 772 -11.09 -11.89 0.95
CA ARG A 772 -11.92 -12.30 2.10
C ARG A 772 -12.57 -13.66 1.83
N ILE A 773 -13.12 -13.88 0.64
CA ILE A 773 -13.73 -15.17 0.27
C ILE A 773 -12.67 -16.27 0.19
N ASP A 774 -11.54 -16.02 -0.49
CA ASP A 774 -10.45 -17.00 -0.62
C ASP A 774 -9.91 -17.43 0.75
N THR A 775 -9.79 -16.48 1.69
CA THR A 775 -9.37 -16.77 3.08
C THR A 775 -10.31 -17.75 3.78
N ASN A 776 -11.62 -17.69 3.55
CA ASN A 776 -12.58 -18.63 4.14
C ASN A 776 -12.37 -20.07 3.66
N TYR A 777 -11.84 -20.23 2.45
CA TYR A 777 -11.54 -21.53 1.86
C TYR A 777 -10.05 -21.87 1.93
N SER A 778 -9.25 -21.15 2.72
CA SER A 778 -7.80 -21.38 2.87
C SER A 778 -7.44 -22.79 3.36
N HIS A 779 -8.37 -23.46 4.05
CA HIS A 779 -8.25 -24.85 4.50
C HIS A 779 -8.35 -25.88 3.36
N VAL A 780 -8.75 -25.47 2.16
CA VAL A 780 -8.82 -26.33 0.96
C VAL A 780 -7.43 -26.33 0.29
N PRO A 781 -6.66 -27.45 0.35
CA PRO A 781 -5.27 -27.45 -0.10
C PRO A 781 -5.13 -27.38 -1.62
N ASN A 782 -6.08 -27.95 -2.36
CA ASN A 782 -6.11 -27.89 -3.82
C ASN A 782 -6.55 -26.51 -4.28
N VAL A 783 -5.67 -25.79 -4.95
CA VAL A 783 -5.90 -24.42 -5.42
C VAL A 783 -7.04 -24.33 -6.46
N VAL A 784 -7.25 -25.36 -7.27
CA VAL A 784 -8.30 -25.41 -8.29
C VAL A 784 -9.66 -25.59 -7.60
N ASP A 785 -9.75 -26.53 -6.66
CA ASP A 785 -10.98 -26.75 -5.89
C ASP A 785 -11.34 -25.52 -5.06
N ARG A 786 -10.33 -24.85 -4.47
CA ARG A 786 -10.51 -23.59 -3.75
C ARG A 786 -11.03 -22.50 -4.68
N ALA A 787 -10.43 -22.32 -5.85
CA ALA A 787 -10.88 -21.33 -6.83
C ALA A 787 -12.32 -21.58 -7.30
N ASN A 788 -12.72 -22.84 -7.52
CA ASN A 788 -14.11 -23.20 -7.83
C ASN A 788 -15.08 -22.78 -6.70
N LEU A 789 -14.74 -23.03 -5.43
CA LEU A 789 -15.56 -22.62 -4.30
C LEU A 789 -15.69 -21.10 -4.17
N VAL A 790 -14.61 -20.37 -4.46
CA VAL A 790 -14.60 -18.90 -4.48
C VAL A 790 -15.50 -18.38 -5.60
N MET A 791 -15.34 -18.89 -6.83
CA MET A 791 -16.15 -18.49 -7.99
C MET A 791 -17.63 -18.79 -7.80
N ARG A 792 -17.95 -19.97 -7.25
CA ARG A 792 -19.31 -20.31 -6.85
C ARG A 792 -19.85 -19.29 -5.86
N ARG A 793 -19.15 -19.00 -4.76
CA ARG A 793 -19.61 -18.02 -3.77
C ARG A 793 -19.82 -16.63 -4.37
N MET A 794 -18.96 -16.18 -5.30
CA MET A 794 -19.16 -14.91 -6.00
C MET A 794 -20.43 -14.91 -6.85
N SER A 795 -20.72 -16.02 -7.55
CA SER A 795 -21.94 -16.14 -8.34
C SER A 795 -23.23 -16.15 -7.51
N GLU A 796 -23.16 -16.69 -6.29
CA GLU A 796 -24.25 -16.62 -5.32
C GLU A 796 -24.51 -15.17 -4.89
N TRP A 797 -23.46 -14.37 -4.67
CA TRP A 797 -23.58 -12.93 -4.43
C TRP A 797 -24.19 -12.18 -5.61
N ASN A 798 -23.75 -12.49 -6.84
CA ASN A 798 -24.33 -11.87 -8.02
C ASN A 798 -25.81 -12.22 -8.17
N TYR A 799 -26.22 -13.47 -7.90
CA TYR A 799 -27.64 -13.84 -7.92
C TYR A 799 -28.47 -12.98 -6.98
N LEU A 800 -28.06 -12.88 -5.70
CA LEU A 800 -28.80 -12.10 -4.71
C LEU A 800 -28.84 -10.61 -5.08
N TYR A 801 -27.75 -10.11 -5.67
CA TYR A 801 -27.70 -8.76 -6.21
C TYR A 801 -28.59 -8.59 -7.44
N ASP A 802 -28.72 -9.55 -8.35
CA ASP A 802 -29.56 -9.40 -9.54
C ASP A 802 -31.05 -9.46 -9.17
N THR A 803 -31.43 -10.33 -8.24
CA THR A 803 -32.85 -10.60 -7.90
C THR A 803 -33.45 -9.64 -6.89
N GLY A 804 -32.66 -8.79 -6.23
CA GLY A 804 -33.18 -7.83 -5.23
C GLY A 804 -33.19 -8.34 -3.79
N GLU A 805 -32.74 -9.57 -3.56
CA GLU A 805 -32.55 -10.11 -2.19
C GLU A 805 -31.45 -9.35 -1.42
N LEU A 806 -30.62 -8.59 -2.14
CA LEU A 806 -29.66 -7.62 -1.64
C LEU A 806 -29.98 -6.21 -2.15
N ASP A 807 -30.86 -5.49 -1.44
CA ASP A 807 -31.15 -4.08 -1.76
C ASP A 807 -30.16 -3.09 -1.12
N LYS A 808 -29.52 -3.48 -0.02
CA LYS A 808 -28.44 -2.70 0.59
C LYS A 808 -27.12 -3.30 0.15
N CYS A 809 -26.45 -2.67 -0.81
CA CYS A 809 -25.00 -2.75 -0.85
C CYS A 809 -24.55 -2.10 0.46
N SER A 810 -24.29 -2.92 1.48
CA SER A 810 -23.61 -2.48 2.68
C SER A 810 -22.40 -1.70 2.19
N SER A 811 -22.45 -0.38 2.39
CA SER A 811 -21.25 0.43 2.30
C SER A 811 -20.21 -0.31 3.13
N PHE A 812 -19.08 -0.67 2.53
CA PHE A 812 -17.92 -1.20 3.25
C PHE A 812 -17.30 -0.10 4.16
N ASP A 813 -18.14 0.78 4.71
CA ASP A 813 -17.81 2.00 5.44
C ASP A 813 -18.08 1.88 6.95
N ASP A 814 -18.39 0.67 7.46
CA ASP A 814 -18.33 0.37 8.91
C ASP A 814 -17.00 -0.31 9.28
#